data_AF-A0A673JRZ1-F1
#
_entry.id   AF-A0A673JRZ1-F1
#
_cell.length_a   1.000
_cell.length_b   1.000
_cell.length_c   1.000
_cell.angle_alpha   90.00
_cell.angle_beta   90.00
_cell.angle_gamma   90.00
#
_symmetry.space_group_name_H-M   'P 1'
#
loop_
_entity.id
_entity.type
_entity.pdbx_description
1 polymer ?
#
loop_
_entity_poly.entity_id
_entity_poly.type
_entity_poly.pdbx_seq_one_letter_code
_entity_poly.pdbx_strand_id
1 'polypeptide(L)'
;MRCYLDESYTIFSTIYANLIGLRKELADSLSSCRVLVVGAGGIGCELLKNLVLTGFKNIEVIDLDTIDVSNLNRQFLFQKKHVGKSKAQVAKESVLRFCPSANITAYHDSIMNPDYNVEFFRNFQLVMNALDNRAARNHVNRMCLAADIPLIESGTAGYLGQVTVIKKGQTECYECQPKPTQKTFPGCTIRNTPSEPIHCIVWAKYLFNQLFGEEDADQEVSPDTADPEVAWNPADAAARATASNKDGDIKRVSTKEWARSTGYDPVKLFNKVQLFKDDIMYLLTMDKLWKKRKAPLPLDWTEIHQLESSQEEAFGTGLKDQQVLGVQGYAQLFHRSVETLRSQLIEKGEGAELVWDKDDPPAMDFVTAAANLRMNVFSMNMKSRFDVKSMAGNIIPAIATTNAVIAGLIVLEALKTLNSDFDQCRTIFLNKQPNPRKKLLVPCALDPPNPNCYVCASKPEVTVKLNVHKTIVQALQDKILKEKFGMVAPDVQIEDGKGTILISSEEGETEANNNKFLSDFGIRNGSRLQADDFLQDYTLLVNLIHSEELEKDVEFEVVGDAPDKAPAPSVPEEGKNIANGNKDSAQPSTSSKAAAEDDDVLIVDSDEEPSSSTMEASPESSNRKRKHHDADTDATASKRKRLDQQPADDDEDIIALD
;
A
#
# COMPACT_ATOMS: atom_id res chain seq x y z
N MET A 1 58.53 -18.25 -24.95
CA MET A 1 57.25 -17.77 -25.55
C MET A 1 56.09 -17.75 -24.54
N ARG A 2 56.36 -17.57 -23.24
CA ARG A 2 55.36 -17.58 -22.14
C ARG A 2 55.36 -16.29 -21.29
N CYS A 3 56.11 -15.27 -21.70
CA CYS A 3 56.23 -13.99 -20.98
C CYS A 3 55.59 -12.80 -21.72
N TYR A 4 54.90 -13.01 -22.85
CA TYR A 4 54.31 -11.93 -23.67
C TYR A 4 52.78 -11.87 -23.64
N LEU A 5 52.12 -12.78 -22.90
CA LEU A 5 50.64 -12.81 -22.78
C LEU A 5 50.11 -12.04 -21.56
N ASP A 6 50.97 -11.66 -20.62
CA ASP A 6 50.57 -10.95 -19.38
C ASP A 6 50.52 -9.41 -19.59
N GLU A 7 51.43 -8.89 -20.42
CA GLU A 7 51.46 -7.46 -20.75
C GLU A 7 50.27 -7.03 -21.64
N SER A 8 49.77 -7.92 -22.50
CA SER A 8 48.66 -7.61 -23.42
C SER A 8 47.30 -7.50 -22.72
N TYR A 9 47.08 -8.27 -21.64
CA TYR A 9 45.88 -8.14 -20.79
C TYR A 9 45.91 -6.84 -19.97
N THR A 10 47.10 -6.50 -19.44
CA THR A 10 47.31 -5.27 -18.66
C THR A 10 47.15 -4.02 -19.53
N ILE A 11 47.58 -4.08 -20.80
CA ILE A 11 47.38 -3.00 -21.79
C ILE A 11 45.91 -2.87 -22.18
N PHE A 12 45.16 -3.98 -22.34
CA PHE A 12 43.72 -3.92 -22.62
C PHE A 12 42.91 -3.37 -21.44
N SER A 13 43.19 -3.77 -20.19
CA SER A 13 42.49 -3.21 -19.01
C SER A 13 42.79 -1.72 -18.83
N THR A 14 44.05 -1.31 -19.09
CA THR A 14 44.46 0.10 -18.99
C THR A 14 43.86 0.95 -20.13
N ILE A 15 43.72 0.40 -21.34
CA ILE A 15 43.05 1.09 -22.46
C ILE A 15 41.54 1.17 -22.25
N TYR A 16 40.88 0.13 -21.73
CA TYR A 16 39.43 0.13 -21.44
C TYR A 16 39.10 1.06 -20.25
N ALA A 17 39.90 1.05 -19.17
CA ALA A 17 39.78 1.97 -18.05
C ALA A 17 39.97 3.44 -18.48
N ASN A 18 40.95 3.71 -19.35
CA ASN A 18 41.15 5.03 -19.94
C ASN A 18 40.06 5.43 -20.96
N LEU A 19 39.38 4.46 -21.60
CA LEU A 19 38.26 4.72 -22.53
C LEU A 19 36.95 5.07 -21.79
N ILE A 20 36.74 4.52 -20.59
CA ILE A 20 35.52 4.71 -19.78
C ILE A 20 35.70 5.86 -18.77
N GLY A 21 36.93 6.29 -18.50
CA GLY A 21 37.20 7.39 -17.56
C GLY A 21 37.09 7.00 -16.08
N LEU A 22 37.12 5.70 -15.77
CA LEU A 22 37.13 5.17 -14.40
C LEU A 22 38.58 4.92 -13.94
N ARG A 23 38.81 5.03 -12.63
CA ARG A 23 40.11 4.66 -12.03
C ARG A 23 40.37 3.16 -12.27
N LYS A 24 41.62 2.80 -12.56
CA LYS A 24 42.01 1.43 -12.90
C LYS A 24 41.57 0.39 -11.84
N GLU A 25 41.77 0.70 -10.57
CA GLU A 25 41.36 -0.18 -9.45
C GLU A 25 39.86 -0.50 -9.46
N LEU A 26 39.04 0.52 -9.72
CA LEU A 26 37.59 0.36 -9.84
C LEU A 26 37.23 -0.42 -11.12
N ALA A 27 37.87 -0.11 -12.25
CA ALA A 27 37.63 -0.85 -13.50
C ALA A 27 37.99 -2.34 -13.38
N ASP A 28 39.09 -2.67 -12.70
CA ASP A 28 39.50 -4.05 -12.45
C ASP A 28 38.51 -4.75 -11.48
N SER A 29 38.02 -4.06 -10.43
CA SER A 29 37.05 -4.63 -9.49
C SER A 29 35.69 -4.93 -10.14
N LEU A 30 35.22 -4.09 -11.07
CA LEU A 30 33.96 -4.29 -11.81
C LEU A 30 33.91 -5.62 -12.57
N SER A 31 35.05 -6.10 -13.06
CA SER A 31 35.14 -7.33 -13.84
C SER A 31 34.94 -8.60 -13.02
N SER A 32 35.29 -8.54 -11.72
CA SER A 32 35.16 -9.65 -10.77
C SER A 32 33.92 -9.52 -9.88
N CYS A 33 33.37 -8.30 -9.76
CA CYS A 33 32.17 -8.01 -9.01
C CYS A 33 30.97 -8.81 -9.53
N ARG A 34 30.29 -9.52 -8.63
CA ARG A 34 29.02 -10.20 -8.82
C ARG A 34 27.91 -9.35 -8.22
N VAL A 35 26.94 -8.99 -9.04
CA VAL A 35 25.82 -8.13 -8.64
C VAL A 35 24.48 -8.80 -8.91
N LEU A 36 23.51 -8.52 -8.05
CA LEU A 36 22.13 -9.01 -8.19
C LEU A 36 21.22 -7.85 -8.60
N VAL A 37 20.45 -8.05 -9.66
CA VAL A 37 19.39 -7.16 -10.14
C VAL A 37 18.05 -7.84 -9.90
N VAL A 38 17.26 -7.29 -8.97
CA VAL A 38 15.95 -7.84 -8.62
C VAL A 38 14.87 -7.09 -9.40
N GLY A 39 14.33 -7.73 -10.44
CA GLY A 39 13.36 -7.16 -11.38
C GLY A 39 13.97 -6.85 -12.76
N ALA A 40 13.32 -7.33 -13.81
CA ALA A 40 13.65 -7.14 -15.22
C ALA A 40 12.63 -6.24 -15.96
N GLY A 41 11.92 -5.38 -15.21
CA GLY A 41 10.94 -4.43 -15.73
C GLY A 41 11.56 -3.20 -16.41
N GLY A 42 10.90 -2.03 -16.24
CA GLY A 42 11.32 -0.78 -16.87
C GLY A 42 12.71 -0.32 -16.46
N ILE A 43 12.95 -0.21 -15.15
CA ILE A 43 14.27 0.12 -14.59
C ILE A 43 15.25 -1.02 -14.86
N GLY A 44 14.84 -2.28 -14.64
CA GLY A 44 15.69 -3.46 -14.80
C GLY A 44 16.32 -3.59 -16.19
N CYS A 45 15.54 -3.39 -17.26
CA CYS A 45 16.07 -3.40 -18.63
C CYS A 45 17.15 -2.33 -18.87
N GLU A 46 16.89 -1.10 -18.45
CA GLU A 46 17.84 0.02 -18.57
C GLU A 46 19.08 -0.20 -17.72
N LEU A 47 18.90 -0.72 -16.51
CA LEU A 47 19.96 -1.03 -15.56
C LEU A 47 20.89 -2.12 -16.11
N LEU A 48 20.35 -3.22 -16.64
CA LEU A 48 21.15 -4.28 -17.26
C LEU A 48 22.04 -3.75 -18.39
N LYS A 49 21.49 -2.90 -19.27
CA LYS A 49 22.29 -2.21 -20.30
C LYS A 49 23.38 -1.36 -19.67
N ASN A 50 23.04 -0.52 -18.69
CA ASN A 50 24.00 0.39 -18.09
C ASN A 50 25.13 -0.38 -17.39
N LEU A 51 24.82 -1.47 -16.68
CA LEU A 51 25.81 -2.32 -16.01
C LEU A 51 26.81 -2.93 -17.00
N VAL A 52 26.34 -3.61 -18.06
CA VAL A 52 27.26 -4.25 -19.02
C VAL A 52 28.08 -3.23 -19.81
N LEU A 53 27.51 -2.06 -20.12
CA LEU A 53 28.24 -0.98 -20.82
C LEU A 53 29.24 -0.26 -19.91
N THR A 54 29.03 -0.29 -18.59
CA THR A 54 29.97 0.26 -17.59
C THR A 54 31.12 -0.71 -17.30
N GLY A 55 30.96 -2.00 -17.61
CA GLY A 55 32.01 -3.02 -17.48
C GLY A 55 31.73 -4.12 -16.46
N PHE A 56 30.53 -4.15 -15.86
CA PHE A 56 30.11 -5.27 -15.01
C PHE A 56 29.97 -6.53 -15.86
N LYS A 57 30.65 -7.60 -15.44
CA LYS A 57 30.62 -8.88 -16.16
C LYS A 57 29.69 -9.90 -15.52
N ASN A 58 29.70 -10.07 -14.20
CA ASN A 58 28.94 -11.10 -13.52
C ASN A 58 27.64 -10.51 -12.95
N ILE A 59 26.54 -10.73 -13.65
CA ILE A 59 25.24 -10.15 -13.30
C ILE A 59 24.22 -11.27 -13.14
N GLU A 60 23.47 -11.23 -12.06
CA GLU A 60 22.32 -12.12 -11.87
C GLU A 60 21.05 -11.31 -11.89
N VAL A 61 20.08 -11.77 -12.66
CA VAL A 61 18.79 -11.11 -12.80
C VAL A 61 17.67 -12.08 -12.46
N ILE A 62 16.74 -11.64 -11.63
CA ILE A 62 15.57 -12.42 -11.23
C ILE A 62 14.29 -11.63 -11.52
N ASP A 63 13.30 -12.29 -12.12
CA ASP A 63 11.97 -11.72 -12.36
C ASP A 63 10.93 -12.84 -12.50
N LEU A 64 9.82 -12.72 -11.78
CA LEU A 64 8.75 -13.73 -11.73
C LEU A 64 7.78 -13.64 -12.93
N ASP A 65 7.77 -12.52 -13.65
CA ASP A 65 6.76 -12.24 -14.66
C ASP A 65 7.17 -12.69 -16.08
N THR A 66 6.15 -12.79 -16.92
CA THR A 66 6.28 -12.91 -18.38
C THR A 66 6.03 -11.57 -19.08
N ILE A 67 6.49 -11.45 -20.33
CA ILE A 67 6.40 -10.23 -21.12
C ILE A 67 4.98 -10.01 -21.63
N ASP A 68 4.41 -8.84 -21.33
CA ASP A 68 3.13 -8.39 -21.87
C ASP A 68 3.29 -7.26 -22.93
N VAL A 69 2.27 -7.06 -23.77
CA VAL A 69 2.26 -6.00 -24.80
C VAL A 69 2.36 -4.61 -24.17
N SER A 70 1.75 -4.38 -23.01
CA SER A 70 1.79 -3.12 -22.27
C SER A 70 3.20 -2.74 -21.79
N ASN A 71 4.12 -3.70 -21.76
CA ASN A 71 5.49 -3.50 -21.30
C ASN A 71 6.39 -2.85 -22.38
N LEU A 72 6.04 -3.03 -23.66
CA LEU A 72 6.90 -2.70 -24.81
C LEU A 72 7.18 -1.20 -24.98
N ASN A 73 6.40 -0.32 -24.35
CA ASN A 73 6.61 1.12 -24.43
C ASN A 73 7.81 1.63 -23.59
N ARG A 74 8.31 0.81 -22.65
CA ARG A 74 9.32 1.23 -21.66
C ARG A 74 10.34 0.16 -21.28
N GLN A 75 10.18 -1.07 -21.76
CA GLN A 75 11.08 -2.20 -21.51
C GLN A 75 11.76 -2.57 -22.84
N PHE A 76 12.78 -1.80 -23.23
CA PHE A 76 13.30 -1.79 -24.60
C PHE A 76 14.00 -3.10 -25.04
N LEU A 77 14.38 -3.98 -24.10
CA LEU A 77 14.92 -5.31 -24.42
C LEU A 77 13.85 -6.25 -25.00
N PHE A 78 12.57 -5.91 -24.83
CA PHE A 78 11.45 -6.75 -25.24
C PHE A 78 10.85 -6.29 -26.57
N GLN A 79 10.38 -7.27 -27.35
CA GLN A 79 9.78 -7.05 -28.66
C GLN A 79 8.48 -7.82 -28.73
N LYS A 80 7.59 -7.48 -29.67
CA LYS A 80 6.28 -8.14 -29.82
C LYS A 80 6.36 -9.67 -29.99
N LYS A 81 7.44 -10.18 -30.57
CA LYS A 81 7.69 -11.63 -30.72
C LYS A 81 8.06 -12.35 -29.40
N HIS A 82 8.34 -11.61 -28.34
CA HIS A 82 8.72 -12.15 -27.04
C HIS A 82 7.54 -12.22 -26.04
N VAL A 83 6.35 -11.75 -26.42
CA VAL A 83 5.16 -11.76 -25.56
C VAL A 83 4.85 -13.19 -25.09
N GLY A 84 4.60 -13.34 -23.79
CA GLY A 84 4.37 -14.63 -23.12
C GLY A 84 5.63 -15.37 -22.68
N LYS A 85 6.84 -14.87 -22.98
CA LYS A 85 8.11 -15.45 -22.48
C LYS A 85 8.56 -14.78 -21.17
N SER A 86 9.41 -15.46 -20.41
CA SER A 86 10.03 -14.92 -19.19
C SER A 86 10.79 -13.61 -19.46
N LYS A 87 10.57 -12.60 -18.62
CA LYS A 87 11.27 -11.31 -18.70
C LYS A 87 12.79 -11.48 -18.47
N ALA A 88 13.19 -12.17 -17.41
CA ALA A 88 14.58 -12.37 -17.04
C ALA A 88 15.39 -13.07 -18.16
N GLN A 89 14.83 -14.14 -18.74
CA GLN A 89 15.50 -14.91 -19.78
C GLN A 89 15.65 -14.12 -21.09
N VAL A 90 14.59 -13.44 -21.55
CA VAL A 90 14.66 -12.63 -22.77
C VAL A 90 15.55 -11.40 -22.59
N ALA A 91 15.60 -10.82 -21.38
CA ALA A 91 16.50 -9.72 -21.06
C ALA A 91 17.96 -10.17 -21.22
N LYS A 92 18.34 -11.31 -20.64
CA LYS A 92 19.65 -11.94 -20.84
C LYS A 92 19.97 -12.15 -22.32
N GLU A 93 19.08 -12.80 -23.08
CA GLU A 93 19.29 -13.06 -24.50
C GLU A 93 19.49 -11.78 -25.31
N SER A 94 18.76 -10.72 -24.98
CA SER A 94 18.83 -9.44 -25.70
C SER A 94 20.12 -8.69 -25.36
N VAL A 95 20.57 -8.73 -24.11
CA VAL A 95 21.85 -8.13 -23.69
C VAL A 95 23.03 -8.83 -24.34
N LEU A 96 23.03 -10.16 -24.38
CA LEU A 96 24.10 -10.95 -25.00
C LEU A 96 24.27 -10.69 -26.51
N ARG A 97 23.27 -10.14 -27.21
CA ARG A 97 23.40 -9.76 -28.62
C ARG A 97 24.34 -8.58 -28.83
N PHE A 98 24.35 -7.62 -27.91
CA PHE A 98 25.20 -6.42 -28.02
C PHE A 98 26.41 -6.43 -27.07
N CYS A 99 26.41 -7.26 -26.03
CA CYS A 99 27.56 -7.50 -25.17
C CYS A 99 27.75 -9.02 -24.90
N PRO A 100 28.35 -9.78 -25.84
CA PRO A 100 28.52 -11.24 -25.69
C PRO A 100 29.48 -11.65 -24.58
N SER A 101 30.32 -10.73 -24.10
CA SER A 101 31.30 -10.98 -23.03
C SER A 101 30.70 -10.93 -21.62
N ALA A 102 29.44 -10.53 -21.47
CA ALA A 102 28.76 -10.49 -20.18
C ALA A 102 28.36 -11.90 -19.72
N ASN A 103 28.55 -12.19 -18.44
CA ASN A 103 28.13 -13.42 -17.79
C ASN A 103 26.83 -13.14 -17.01
N ILE A 104 25.69 -13.47 -17.62
CA ILE A 104 24.37 -13.19 -17.05
C ILE A 104 23.68 -14.52 -16.67
N THR A 105 23.31 -14.66 -15.40
CA THR A 105 22.42 -15.73 -14.93
C THR A 105 21.01 -15.16 -14.78
N ALA A 106 20.01 -15.83 -15.36
CA ALA A 106 18.63 -15.37 -15.36
C ALA A 106 17.75 -16.38 -14.61
N TYR A 107 17.01 -15.89 -13.63
CA TYR A 107 16.06 -16.66 -12.83
C TYR A 107 14.64 -16.20 -13.15
N HIS A 108 13.79 -17.14 -13.58
CA HIS A 108 12.37 -16.87 -13.77
C HIS A 108 11.61 -17.35 -12.55
N ASP A 109 11.65 -16.54 -11.49
CA ASP A 109 11.17 -16.93 -10.18
C ASP A 109 10.92 -15.70 -9.31
N SER A 110 10.20 -15.89 -8.20
CA SER A 110 10.05 -14.88 -7.16
C SER A 110 11.29 -14.85 -6.26
N ILE A 111 11.81 -13.66 -5.97
CA ILE A 111 12.90 -13.49 -4.98
C ILE A 111 12.50 -13.93 -3.57
N MET A 112 11.20 -14.06 -3.30
CA MET A 112 10.67 -14.53 -2.03
C MET A 112 10.68 -16.07 -1.90
N ASN A 113 11.08 -16.80 -2.93
CA ASN A 113 11.25 -18.26 -2.85
C ASN A 113 12.37 -18.59 -1.82
N PRO A 114 12.13 -19.54 -0.89
CA PRO A 114 13.13 -19.97 0.11
C PRO A 114 14.51 -20.36 -0.44
N ASP A 115 14.60 -20.75 -1.71
CA ASP A 115 15.87 -21.05 -2.39
C ASP A 115 16.86 -19.86 -2.36
N TYR A 116 16.35 -18.62 -2.32
CA TYR A 116 17.15 -17.39 -2.30
C TYR A 116 17.42 -16.90 -0.87
N ASN A 117 17.98 -17.78 -0.04
CA ASN A 117 18.28 -17.50 1.36
C ASN A 117 19.48 -16.53 1.58
N VAL A 118 19.85 -16.29 2.84
CA VAL A 118 20.96 -15.38 3.20
C VAL A 118 22.29 -15.80 2.56
N GLU A 119 22.54 -17.10 2.39
CA GLU A 119 23.76 -17.62 1.74
C GLU A 119 23.79 -17.26 0.25
N PHE A 120 22.65 -17.30 -0.43
CA PHE A 120 22.53 -16.79 -1.79
C PHE A 120 22.92 -15.31 -1.86
N PHE A 121 22.36 -14.46 -0.99
CA PHE A 121 22.63 -13.02 -0.97
C PHE A 121 24.09 -12.66 -0.66
N ARG A 122 24.78 -13.45 0.20
CA ARG A 122 26.20 -13.25 0.53
C ARG A 122 27.15 -13.41 -0.66
N ASN A 123 26.70 -14.03 -1.76
CA ASN A 123 27.53 -14.18 -2.96
C ASN A 123 27.73 -12.88 -3.75
N PHE A 124 26.93 -11.85 -3.46
CA PHE A 124 26.95 -10.58 -4.20
C PHE A 124 27.67 -9.49 -3.41
N GLN A 125 28.32 -8.57 -4.12
CA GLN A 125 28.90 -7.37 -3.51
C GLN A 125 27.93 -6.20 -3.47
N LEU A 126 26.89 -6.24 -4.32
CA LEU A 126 25.88 -5.21 -4.43
C LEU A 126 24.56 -5.81 -4.93
N VAL A 127 23.46 -5.38 -4.30
CA VAL A 127 22.09 -5.70 -4.75
C VAL A 127 21.41 -4.42 -5.24
N MET A 128 20.67 -4.51 -6.33
CA MET A 128 19.94 -3.38 -6.91
C MET A 128 18.48 -3.75 -7.13
N ASN A 129 17.57 -3.01 -6.48
CA ASN A 129 16.14 -3.20 -6.63
C ASN A 129 15.59 -2.43 -7.85
N ALA A 130 14.87 -3.16 -8.69
CA ALA A 130 14.09 -2.67 -9.82
C ALA A 130 12.64 -3.21 -9.75
N LEU A 131 12.14 -3.36 -8.52
CA LEU A 131 10.83 -3.90 -8.17
C LEU A 131 9.72 -2.84 -8.19
N ASP A 132 8.48 -3.28 -8.27
CA ASP A 132 7.27 -2.45 -8.15
C ASP A 132 6.36 -2.86 -6.97
N ASN A 133 6.64 -4.01 -6.34
CA ASN A 133 5.90 -4.52 -5.19
C ASN A 133 6.57 -4.18 -3.85
N ARG A 134 5.78 -3.74 -2.86
CA ARG A 134 6.27 -3.41 -1.50
C ARG A 134 6.72 -4.65 -0.73
N ALA A 135 5.96 -5.76 -0.77
CA ALA A 135 6.32 -6.95 -0.01
C ALA A 135 7.66 -7.54 -0.45
N ALA A 136 7.91 -7.60 -1.76
CA ALA A 136 9.20 -8.02 -2.31
C ALA A 136 10.34 -7.06 -1.92
N ARG A 137 10.11 -5.73 -1.92
CA ARG A 137 11.12 -4.76 -1.44
C ARG A 137 11.44 -4.94 0.05
N ASN A 138 10.43 -5.14 0.90
CA ASN A 138 10.63 -5.44 2.33
C ASN A 138 11.46 -6.71 2.51
N HIS A 139 11.12 -7.78 1.78
CA HIS A 139 11.89 -9.03 1.81
C HIS A 139 13.35 -8.80 1.40
N VAL A 140 13.62 -8.19 0.25
CA VAL A 140 15.00 -7.93 -0.21
C VAL A 140 15.77 -7.01 0.75
N ASN A 141 15.10 -6.00 1.34
CA ASN A 141 15.67 -5.14 2.38
C ASN A 141 16.20 -5.98 3.55
N ARG A 142 15.37 -6.90 4.08
CA ARG A 142 15.74 -7.78 5.19
C ARG A 142 16.87 -8.73 4.81
N MET A 143 16.79 -9.36 3.63
CA MET A 143 17.85 -10.25 3.14
C MET A 143 19.20 -9.53 3.01
N CYS A 144 19.21 -8.28 2.54
CA CYS A 144 20.44 -7.48 2.44
C CYS A 144 20.98 -7.07 3.82
N LEU A 145 20.10 -6.76 4.79
CA LEU A 145 20.50 -6.51 6.17
C LEU A 145 21.05 -7.77 6.86
N ALA A 146 20.47 -8.93 6.60
CA ALA A 146 20.93 -10.22 7.12
C ALA A 146 22.30 -10.62 6.53
N ALA A 147 22.46 -10.44 5.21
CA ALA A 147 23.70 -10.74 4.49
C ALA A 147 24.79 -9.66 4.65
N ASP A 148 24.47 -8.50 5.23
CA ASP A 148 25.33 -7.30 5.32
C ASP A 148 25.86 -6.79 3.95
N ILE A 149 25.01 -6.88 2.93
CA ILE A 149 25.32 -6.41 1.57
C ILE A 149 24.64 -5.06 1.32
N PRO A 150 25.34 -4.08 0.72
CA PRO A 150 24.70 -2.82 0.34
C PRO A 150 23.60 -3.04 -0.71
N LEU A 151 22.47 -2.38 -0.50
CA LEU A 151 21.31 -2.40 -1.38
C LEU A 151 21.09 -1.01 -1.97
N ILE A 152 20.91 -0.92 -3.29
CA ILE A 152 20.45 0.30 -3.95
C ILE A 152 18.96 0.15 -4.24
N GLU A 153 18.16 0.98 -3.58
CA GLU A 153 16.71 1.02 -3.76
C GLU A 153 16.32 2.11 -4.75
N SER A 154 15.29 1.85 -5.55
CA SER A 154 14.83 2.78 -6.56
C SER A 154 13.33 2.68 -6.85
N GLY A 155 12.76 3.79 -7.32
CA GLY A 155 11.37 3.84 -7.71
C GLY A 155 11.09 4.91 -8.76
N THR A 156 10.07 4.67 -9.58
CA THR A 156 9.60 5.63 -10.59
C THR A 156 8.08 5.74 -10.57
N ALA A 157 7.57 6.95 -10.80
CA ALA A 157 6.15 7.24 -10.95
C ALA A 157 5.96 8.44 -11.88
N GLY A 158 5.53 8.19 -13.11
CA GLY A 158 5.36 9.20 -14.14
C GLY A 158 6.68 9.88 -14.50
N TYR A 159 6.80 11.16 -14.12
CA TYR A 159 8.02 11.98 -14.28
C TYR A 159 8.89 12.03 -13.02
N LEU A 160 8.43 11.42 -11.94
CA LEU A 160 9.11 11.42 -10.65
C LEU A 160 9.86 10.10 -10.47
N GLY A 161 10.90 10.13 -9.65
CA GLY A 161 11.59 8.94 -9.20
C GLY A 161 12.65 9.25 -8.16
N GLN A 162 13.22 8.19 -7.59
CA GLN A 162 14.26 8.32 -6.59
C GLN A 162 15.23 7.14 -6.63
N VAL A 163 16.45 7.38 -6.16
CA VAL A 163 17.47 6.37 -5.87
C VAL A 163 18.01 6.63 -4.47
N THR A 164 18.23 5.57 -3.68
CA THR A 164 18.87 5.66 -2.37
C THR A 164 19.73 4.44 -2.10
N VAL A 165 20.67 4.57 -1.15
CA VAL A 165 21.59 3.49 -0.77
C VAL A 165 21.30 3.07 0.67
N ILE A 166 21.12 1.78 0.87
CA ILE A 166 20.84 1.13 2.15
C ILE A 166 22.06 0.30 2.55
N LYS A 167 22.64 0.60 3.71
CA LYS A 167 23.75 -0.15 4.30
C LYS A 167 23.53 -0.32 5.80
N LYS A 168 23.55 -1.57 6.25
CA LYS A 168 23.36 -1.96 7.66
C LYS A 168 24.25 -1.13 8.58
N GLY A 169 23.65 -0.54 9.62
CA GLY A 169 24.34 0.22 10.66
C GLY A 169 24.85 1.61 10.23
N GLN A 170 24.74 1.98 8.96
CA GLN A 170 25.19 3.29 8.46
C GLN A 170 24.04 4.18 8.00
N THR A 171 23.04 3.60 7.32
CA THR A 171 21.90 4.35 6.76
C THR A 171 20.58 3.74 7.20
N GLU A 172 19.50 4.51 7.06
CA GLU A 172 18.16 4.00 7.24
C GLU A 172 17.85 2.83 6.29
N CYS A 173 17.16 1.81 6.78
CA CYS A 173 16.66 0.72 5.95
C CYS A 173 15.36 1.14 5.23
N TYR A 174 14.90 0.33 4.28
CA TYR A 174 13.69 0.63 3.51
C TYR A 174 12.44 0.87 4.38
N GLU A 175 12.38 0.20 5.54
CA GLU A 175 11.25 0.18 6.46
C GLU A 175 11.44 1.11 7.69
N CYS A 176 12.47 1.96 7.72
CA CYS A 176 12.67 2.93 8.80
C CYS A 176 11.60 4.02 8.87
N GLN A 177 11.06 4.40 7.72
CA GLN A 177 10.01 5.39 7.58
C GLN A 177 8.76 4.72 7.02
N PRO A 178 7.59 4.86 7.67
CA PRO A 178 6.37 4.27 7.17
C PRO A 178 6.05 4.84 5.79
N LYS A 179 5.97 3.96 4.79
CA LYS A 179 5.49 4.35 3.46
C LYS A 179 3.97 4.33 3.46
N PRO A 180 3.30 5.24 2.75
CA PRO A 180 1.84 5.26 2.65
C PRO A 180 1.30 3.87 2.31
N THR A 181 0.35 3.38 3.11
CA THR A 181 -0.32 2.12 2.84
C THR A 181 -1.31 2.31 1.69
N GLN A 182 -1.68 1.20 1.05
CA GLN A 182 -2.77 1.26 0.09
C GLN A 182 -4.06 1.63 0.83
N LYS A 183 -4.84 2.56 0.26
CA LYS A 183 -6.12 2.97 0.84
C LYS A 183 -7.02 1.75 1.00
N THR A 184 -7.34 1.41 2.24
CA THR A 184 -8.37 0.45 2.60
C THR A 184 -9.69 1.18 2.81
N PHE A 185 -10.81 0.51 2.50
CA PHE A 185 -12.14 1.08 2.63
C PHE A 185 -12.96 0.19 3.57
N PRO A 186 -13.74 0.75 4.51
CA PRO A 186 -14.57 -0.04 5.41
C PRO A 186 -15.56 -0.93 4.64
N GLY A 187 -15.76 -2.17 5.09
CA GLY A 187 -16.64 -3.14 4.44
C GLY A 187 -18.07 -2.62 4.31
N CYS A 188 -18.58 -1.93 5.33
CA CYS A 188 -19.89 -1.26 5.29
C CYS A 188 -20.02 -0.24 4.14
N THR A 189 -18.94 0.50 3.84
CA THR A 189 -18.92 1.49 2.75
C THR A 189 -18.96 0.79 1.39
N ILE A 190 -18.24 -0.32 1.24
CA ILE A 190 -18.20 -1.10 0.00
C ILE A 190 -19.51 -1.84 -0.24
N ARG A 191 -20.09 -2.46 0.80
CA ARG A 191 -21.27 -3.34 0.74
C ARG A 191 -22.59 -2.57 0.70
N ASN A 192 -22.76 -1.55 1.55
CA ASN A 192 -24.02 -0.85 1.75
C ASN A 192 -24.06 0.53 1.09
N THR A 193 -23.08 1.39 1.36
CA THR A 193 -23.19 2.81 0.98
C THR A 193 -21.99 3.34 0.19
N PRO A 194 -21.75 2.86 -1.04
CA PRO A 194 -20.69 3.39 -1.87
C PRO A 194 -20.99 4.84 -2.28
N SER A 195 -20.11 5.77 -1.89
CA SER A 195 -20.19 7.20 -2.25
C SER A 195 -19.26 7.64 -3.38
N GLU A 196 -18.23 6.86 -3.70
CA GLU A 196 -17.23 7.20 -4.70
C GLU A 196 -17.10 6.07 -5.74
N PRO A 197 -16.72 6.38 -7.00
CA PRO A 197 -16.50 5.37 -8.03
C PRO A 197 -15.51 4.27 -7.64
N ILE A 198 -14.49 4.60 -6.82
CA ILE A 198 -13.50 3.62 -6.35
C ILE A 198 -14.15 2.52 -5.50
N HIS A 199 -15.18 2.84 -4.70
CA HIS A 199 -15.89 1.85 -3.88
C HIS A 199 -16.60 0.81 -4.75
N CYS A 200 -17.19 1.23 -5.88
CA CYS A 200 -17.81 0.32 -6.84
C CYS A 200 -16.78 -0.57 -7.54
N ILE A 201 -15.57 -0.06 -7.79
CA ILE A 201 -14.48 -0.83 -8.41
C ILE A 201 -13.92 -1.87 -7.43
N VAL A 202 -13.70 -1.49 -6.17
CA VAL A 202 -13.29 -2.42 -5.11
C VAL A 202 -14.34 -3.52 -4.93
N TRP A 203 -15.62 -3.16 -4.88
CA TRP A 203 -16.71 -4.14 -4.84
C TRP A 203 -16.70 -5.09 -6.04
N ALA A 204 -16.43 -4.60 -7.25
CA ALA A 204 -16.38 -5.44 -8.45
C ALA A 204 -15.17 -6.41 -8.44
N LYS A 205 -14.06 -6.03 -7.81
CA LYS A 205 -12.92 -6.93 -7.57
C LYS A 205 -13.26 -8.00 -6.53
N TYR A 206 -13.91 -7.62 -5.43
CA TYR A 206 -14.39 -8.55 -4.42
C TYR A 206 -15.37 -9.56 -5.02
N LEU A 207 -16.27 -9.09 -5.88
CA LEU A 207 -17.17 -9.95 -6.63
C LEU A 207 -16.44 -10.95 -7.52
N PHE A 208 -15.39 -10.51 -8.21
CA PHE A 208 -14.58 -11.41 -9.04
C PHE A 208 -13.96 -12.53 -8.20
N ASN A 209 -13.36 -12.19 -7.05
CA ASN A 209 -12.74 -13.17 -6.16
C ASN A 209 -13.79 -14.14 -5.57
N GLN A 210 -14.94 -13.62 -5.13
CA GLN A 210 -16.04 -14.44 -4.61
C GLN A 210 -16.63 -15.41 -5.65
N LEU A 211 -16.70 -15.01 -6.93
CA LEU A 211 -17.26 -15.87 -7.98
C LEU A 211 -16.22 -16.83 -8.58
N PHE A 212 -15.03 -16.34 -8.89
CA PHE A 212 -14.06 -17.06 -9.71
C PHE A 212 -12.73 -17.34 -9.00
N GLY A 213 -12.41 -16.62 -7.94
CA GLY A 213 -11.14 -16.71 -7.20
C GLY A 213 -11.27 -17.37 -5.84
N GLU A 214 -10.28 -17.08 -4.99
CA GLU A 214 -10.23 -17.50 -3.58
C GLU A 214 -11.31 -16.77 -2.77
N GLU A 215 -12.03 -17.52 -1.93
CA GLU A 215 -13.10 -16.97 -1.10
C GLU A 215 -12.49 -16.31 0.14
N ASP A 216 -12.68 -14.99 0.24
CA ASP A 216 -12.20 -14.19 1.36
C ASP A 216 -13.40 -13.55 2.08
N ALA A 217 -13.57 -13.87 3.36
CA ALA A 217 -14.67 -13.37 4.19
C ALA A 217 -14.68 -11.84 4.31
N ASP A 218 -13.51 -11.19 4.22
CA ASP A 218 -13.39 -9.73 4.27
C ASP A 218 -13.85 -9.07 2.96
N GLN A 219 -13.96 -9.87 1.89
CA GLN A 219 -14.36 -9.46 0.55
C GLN A 219 -15.81 -9.85 0.23
N GLU A 220 -16.66 -10.01 1.25
CA GLU A 220 -18.08 -10.25 1.02
C GLU A 220 -18.76 -9.09 0.30
N VAL A 221 -19.57 -9.42 -0.70
CA VAL A 221 -20.28 -8.44 -1.55
C VAL A 221 -21.73 -8.21 -1.18
N SER A 222 -22.32 -9.12 -0.40
CA SER A 222 -23.70 -9.07 0.06
C SER A 222 -23.93 -7.92 1.05
N PRO A 223 -25.09 -7.23 1.09
CA PRO A 223 -25.38 -6.20 2.08
C PRO A 223 -25.08 -6.62 3.52
N ASP A 224 -24.36 -5.77 4.24
CA ASP A 224 -23.98 -5.98 5.63
C ASP A 224 -25.12 -5.56 6.57
N THR A 225 -25.69 -6.54 7.26
CA THR A 225 -26.79 -6.33 8.22
C THR A 225 -26.29 -5.91 9.60
N ALA A 226 -24.98 -6.06 9.88
CA ALA A 226 -24.35 -5.67 11.13
C ALA A 226 -23.92 -4.19 11.13
N ASP A 227 -24.27 -3.41 10.11
CA ASP A 227 -23.93 -2.00 9.97
C ASP A 227 -24.52 -1.15 11.14
N PRO A 228 -23.69 -0.48 11.94
CA PRO A 228 -24.14 0.31 13.08
C PRO A 228 -24.97 1.53 12.64
N GLU A 229 -24.81 2.06 11.42
CA GLU A 229 -25.69 3.13 10.91
C GLU A 229 -27.14 2.64 10.70
N VAL A 230 -27.34 1.33 10.53
CA VAL A 230 -28.67 0.70 10.39
C VAL A 230 -29.36 0.53 11.75
N ALA A 231 -28.58 0.41 12.84
CA ALA A 231 -29.10 0.18 14.19
C ALA A 231 -28.94 1.42 15.09
N TRP A 232 -29.95 2.28 15.12
CA TRP A 232 -29.98 3.44 16.03
C TRP A 232 -29.99 3.05 17.53
N ASN A 233 -30.21 1.78 17.88
CA ASN A 233 -30.32 1.33 19.27
C ASN A 233 -29.30 0.21 19.55
N PRO A 234 -28.37 0.37 20.51
CA PRO A 234 -27.39 -0.66 20.87
C PRO A 234 -28.03 -1.99 21.29
N ALA A 235 -29.21 -1.94 21.93
CA ALA A 235 -29.99 -3.11 22.29
C ALA A 235 -30.57 -3.86 21.08
N ASP A 236 -30.97 -3.12 20.02
CA ASP A 236 -31.49 -3.70 18.78
C ASP A 236 -30.35 -4.23 17.89
N ALA A 237 -29.17 -3.61 17.96
CA ALA A 237 -27.94 -4.09 17.31
C ALA A 237 -27.47 -5.41 17.94
N ALA A 238 -27.41 -5.47 19.28
CA ALA A 238 -27.08 -6.68 20.02
C ALA A 238 -28.14 -7.77 19.82
N ALA A 239 -29.44 -7.42 19.87
CA ALA A 239 -30.53 -8.35 19.62
C ALA A 239 -30.49 -8.93 18.21
N ARG A 240 -30.20 -8.13 17.17
CA ARG A 240 -30.07 -8.62 15.78
C ARG A 240 -28.80 -9.44 15.56
N ALA A 241 -27.69 -9.06 16.19
CA ALA A 241 -26.46 -9.86 16.20
C ALA A 241 -26.71 -11.26 16.82
N THR A 242 -27.53 -11.34 17.87
CA THR A 242 -27.95 -12.62 18.48
C THR A 242 -29.12 -13.33 17.79
N ALA A 243 -30.01 -12.59 17.10
CA ALA A 243 -31.17 -13.14 16.39
C ALA A 243 -30.81 -13.83 15.07
N SER A 244 -29.59 -13.61 14.57
CA SER A 244 -28.97 -14.43 13.52
C SER A 244 -29.02 -15.94 13.81
N ASN A 245 -29.22 -16.34 15.08
CA ASN A 245 -29.37 -17.74 15.50
C ASN A 245 -30.82 -18.21 15.73
N LYS A 246 -31.86 -17.37 15.55
CA LYS A 246 -33.24 -17.73 15.95
C LYS A 246 -34.38 -17.45 14.97
N ASP A 247 -34.20 -16.65 13.92
CA ASP A 247 -35.22 -16.54 12.87
C ASP A 247 -34.97 -17.59 11.77
N GLY A 248 -36.01 -18.37 11.47
CA GLY A 248 -35.97 -19.59 10.67
C GLY A 248 -35.24 -19.47 9.33
N ASP A 249 -34.13 -20.21 9.24
CA ASP A 249 -33.58 -20.91 8.08
C ASP A 249 -33.93 -20.33 6.69
N ILE A 250 -33.40 -19.14 6.40
CA ILE A 250 -32.79 -18.90 5.09
C ILE A 250 -31.30 -18.88 5.36
N LYS A 251 -30.65 -20.05 5.40
CA LYS A 251 -29.19 -20.12 5.25
C LYS A 251 -28.84 -19.33 4.00
N ARG A 252 -28.22 -18.15 4.20
CA ARG A 252 -27.72 -17.32 3.11
C ARG A 252 -26.60 -18.13 2.47
N VAL A 253 -26.91 -18.82 1.38
CA VAL A 253 -25.95 -19.61 0.60
C VAL A 253 -24.84 -18.65 0.17
N SER A 254 -23.57 -19.04 0.32
CA SER A 254 -22.44 -18.22 -0.11
C SER A 254 -22.62 -17.85 -1.59
N THR A 255 -22.19 -16.64 -1.98
CA THR A 255 -22.30 -16.16 -3.37
C THR A 255 -21.68 -17.17 -4.35
N LYS A 256 -20.58 -17.83 -3.95
CA LYS A 256 -19.88 -18.87 -4.72
C LYS A 256 -20.69 -20.16 -4.83
N GLU A 257 -21.25 -20.65 -3.72
CA GLU A 257 -22.10 -21.85 -3.68
C GLU A 257 -23.35 -21.69 -4.55
N TRP A 258 -23.95 -20.50 -4.51
CA TRP A 258 -25.12 -20.19 -5.32
C TRP A 258 -24.76 -20.12 -6.81
N ALA A 259 -23.65 -19.47 -7.16
CA ALA A 259 -23.15 -19.42 -8.54
C ALA A 259 -22.86 -20.82 -9.10
N ARG A 260 -22.29 -21.72 -8.28
CA ARG A 260 -22.11 -23.14 -8.63
C ARG A 260 -23.45 -23.85 -8.85
N SER A 261 -24.43 -23.64 -7.97
CA SER A 261 -25.76 -24.29 -8.08
C SER A 261 -26.53 -23.89 -9.34
N THR A 262 -26.27 -22.70 -9.86
CA THR A 262 -26.90 -22.17 -11.08
C THR A 262 -26.07 -22.41 -12.33
N GLY A 263 -24.87 -22.99 -12.19
CA GLY A 263 -23.95 -23.22 -13.29
C GLY A 263 -23.37 -21.93 -13.87
N TYR A 264 -23.20 -20.87 -13.06
CA TYR A 264 -22.72 -19.55 -13.51
C TYR A 264 -23.52 -18.98 -14.69
N ASP A 265 -24.85 -19.07 -14.62
CA ASP A 265 -25.75 -18.50 -15.61
C ASP A 265 -25.73 -16.96 -15.53
N PRO A 266 -25.30 -16.24 -16.58
CA PRO A 266 -25.08 -14.79 -16.50
C PRO A 266 -26.36 -13.99 -16.27
N VAL A 267 -27.49 -14.44 -16.82
CA VAL A 267 -28.80 -13.78 -16.67
C VAL A 267 -29.34 -14.02 -15.26
N LYS A 268 -29.13 -15.21 -14.69
CA LYS A 268 -29.44 -15.47 -13.28
C LYS A 268 -28.52 -14.69 -12.36
N LEU A 269 -27.20 -14.62 -12.61
CA LEU A 269 -26.28 -13.78 -11.84
C LEU A 269 -26.65 -12.29 -11.88
N PHE A 270 -27.21 -11.84 -13.00
CA PHE A 270 -27.76 -10.48 -13.11
C PHE A 270 -29.10 -10.31 -12.36
N ASN A 271 -30.03 -11.26 -12.49
CA ASN A 271 -31.42 -11.13 -12.03
C ASN A 271 -31.77 -11.72 -10.67
N LYS A 272 -31.07 -12.77 -10.22
CA LYS A 272 -31.37 -13.49 -8.97
C LYS A 272 -30.09 -13.59 -8.15
N VAL A 273 -30.18 -13.15 -6.90
CA VAL A 273 -29.13 -13.23 -5.86
C VAL A 273 -27.90 -12.36 -6.15
N GLN A 274 -27.96 -11.17 -5.56
CA GLN A 274 -26.85 -10.46 -4.90
C GLN A 274 -26.16 -9.23 -5.51
N LEU A 275 -26.57 -8.70 -6.68
CA LEU A 275 -25.76 -7.62 -7.30
C LEU A 275 -26.51 -6.32 -7.63
N PHE A 276 -27.62 -6.38 -8.38
CA PHE A 276 -28.23 -5.15 -8.94
C PHE A 276 -29.74 -4.99 -8.73
N LYS A 277 -30.46 -6.03 -8.27
CA LYS A 277 -31.92 -5.99 -8.02
C LYS A 277 -32.31 -6.41 -6.61
N ASP A 278 -32.28 -7.70 -6.27
CA ASP A 278 -32.78 -8.22 -4.98
C ASP A 278 -32.00 -7.65 -3.77
N ASP A 279 -30.67 -7.54 -3.88
CA ASP A 279 -29.85 -6.96 -2.81
C ASP A 279 -30.05 -5.45 -2.66
N ILE A 280 -30.33 -4.75 -3.77
CA ILE A 280 -30.68 -3.33 -3.73
C ILE A 280 -32.06 -3.14 -3.11
N MET A 281 -33.03 -4.00 -3.46
CA MET A 281 -34.34 -4.03 -2.81
C MET A 281 -34.25 -4.34 -1.32
N TYR A 282 -33.37 -5.26 -0.92
CA TYR A 282 -33.09 -5.55 0.48
C TYR A 282 -32.43 -4.36 1.17
N LEU A 283 -31.46 -3.71 0.53
CA LEU A 283 -30.79 -2.54 1.06
C LEU A 283 -31.76 -1.33 1.18
N LEU A 284 -32.77 -1.24 0.33
CA LEU A 284 -33.88 -0.28 0.47
C LEU A 284 -34.75 -0.53 1.71
N THR A 285 -34.77 -1.76 2.26
CA THR A 285 -35.44 -2.02 3.55
C THR A 285 -34.72 -1.35 4.73
N MET A 286 -33.44 -0.99 4.57
CA MET A 286 -32.65 -0.24 5.54
C MET A 286 -32.89 1.26 5.39
N ASP A 287 -34.13 1.70 5.62
CA ASP A 287 -34.65 3.07 5.43
C ASP A 287 -33.78 4.18 6.08
N LYS A 288 -33.08 3.86 7.17
CA LYS A 288 -32.23 4.82 7.91
C LYS A 288 -31.02 5.32 7.12
N LEU A 289 -30.43 4.48 6.26
CA LEU A 289 -29.27 4.85 5.44
C LEU A 289 -29.62 5.93 4.40
N TRP A 290 -30.89 5.99 3.98
CA TRP A 290 -31.38 6.83 2.89
C TRP A 290 -32.03 8.14 3.33
N LYS A 291 -32.01 8.45 4.64
CA LYS A 291 -32.58 9.72 5.14
C LYS A 291 -31.83 10.95 4.67
N LYS A 292 -30.52 10.84 4.47
CA LYS A 292 -29.63 11.92 4.04
C LYS A 292 -28.99 11.68 2.68
N ARG A 293 -29.07 10.44 2.17
CA ARG A 293 -28.41 9.99 0.94
C ARG A 293 -29.48 9.62 -0.08
N LYS A 294 -29.19 9.78 -1.37
CA LYS A 294 -30.10 9.33 -2.42
C LYS A 294 -30.20 7.81 -2.40
N ALA A 295 -31.42 7.28 -2.40
CA ALA A 295 -31.66 5.85 -2.40
C ALA A 295 -31.22 5.21 -3.73
N PRO A 296 -30.67 3.98 -3.69
CA PRO A 296 -30.24 3.27 -4.89
C PRO A 296 -31.44 2.82 -5.74
N LEU A 297 -31.26 2.79 -7.05
CA LEU A 297 -32.28 2.38 -8.01
C LEU A 297 -31.96 0.97 -8.52
N PRO A 298 -32.80 -0.04 -8.23
CA PRO A 298 -32.57 -1.39 -8.72
C PRO A 298 -32.66 -1.46 -10.25
N LEU A 299 -31.86 -2.34 -10.85
CA LEU A 299 -31.84 -2.57 -12.30
C LEU A 299 -32.43 -3.94 -12.63
N ASP A 300 -33.27 -4.01 -13.67
CA ASP A 300 -33.83 -5.26 -14.18
C ASP A 300 -33.33 -5.54 -15.61
N TRP A 301 -32.94 -6.79 -15.87
CA TRP A 301 -32.42 -7.20 -17.18
C TRP A 301 -33.44 -7.03 -18.31
N THR A 302 -34.71 -7.33 -18.05
CA THR A 302 -35.78 -7.26 -19.05
C THR A 302 -36.13 -5.81 -19.38
N GLU A 303 -36.08 -4.91 -18.40
CA GLU A 303 -36.30 -3.47 -18.62
C GLU A 303 -35.15 -2.84 -19.44
N ILE A 304 -33.90 -3.24 -19.16
CA ILE A 304 -32.72 -2.77 -19.91
C ILE A 304 -32.76 -3.21 -21.37
N HIS A 305 -33.25 -4.42 -21.65
CA HIS A 305 -33.39 -4.94 -23.01
C HIS A 305 -34.58 -4.36 -23.79
N GLN A 306 -35.61 -3.86 -23.10
CA GLN A 306 -36.79 -3.24 -23.74
C GLN A 306 -36.57 -1.78 -24.14
N LEU A 307 -35.53 -1.12 -23.61
CA LEU A 307 -35.07 0.20 -24.01
C LEU A 307 -34.37 0.14 -25.40
N GLU A 308 -35.09 -0.19 -26.47
CA GLU A 308 -34.54 -0.16 -27.84
C GLU A 308 -34.55 1.25 -28.45
N SER A 309 -33.36 1.65 -28.91
CA SER A 309 -33.09 2.57 -30.03
C SER A 309 -33.49 4.05 -29.89
N SER A 310 -32.67 4.84 -29.18
CA SER A 310 -32.52 6.27 -29.50
C SER A 310 -31.21 6.86 -28.96
N GLN A 311 -30.10 6.14 -29.11
CA GLN A 311 -28.80 6.79 -29.10
C GLN A 311 -28.04 6.29 -30.32
N GLU A 312 -27.99 7.13 -31.34
CA GLU A 312 -26.93 7.08 -32.35
C GLU A 312 -25.61 6.87 -31.59
N GLU A 313 -24.83 5.86 -31.99
CA GLU A 313 -23.45 5.70 -31.51
C GLU A 313 -22.70 6.99 -31.87
N ALA A 314 -22.69 7.95 -30.95
CA ALA A 314 -21.83 9.09 -31.04
C ALA A 314 -20.42 8.51 -31.04
N PHE A 315 -19.77 8.50 -32.20
CA PHE A 315 -18.36 8.18 -32.36
C PHE A 315 -17.58 9.16 -31.48
N GLY A 316 -17.39 8.79 -30.21
CA GLY A 316 -16.69 9.61 -29.25
C GLY A 316 -15.26 9.82 -29.71
N THR A 317 -14.78 11.06 -29.66
CA THR A 317 -13.39 11.38 -29.94
C THR A 317 -12.49 10.72 -28.89
N GLY A 318 -11.58 9.82 -29.28
CA GLY A 318 -10.64 9.17 -28.36
C GLY A 318 -10.39 7.69 -28.67
N LEU A 319 -9.71 6.99 -27.75
CA LEU A 319 -9.56 5.53 -27.81
C LEU A 319 -10.89 4.84 -27.50
N LYS A 320 -11.13 3.65 -28.06
CA LYS A 320 -12.35 2.86 -27.77
C LYS A 320 -12.57 2.65 -26.27
N ASP A 321 -11.51 2.36 -25.53
CA ASP A 321 -11.56 2.12 -24.08
C ASP A 321 -11.80 3.38 -23.24
N GLN A 322 -11.66 4.58 -23.82
CA GLN A 322 -11.96 5.86 -23.17
C GLN A 322 -13.43 6.27 -23.34
N GLN A 323 -14.18 5.57 -24.21
CA GLN A 323 -15.60 5.82 -24.38
C GLN A 323 -16.36 5.20 -23.20
N VAL A 324 -17.30 5.97 -22.64
CA VAL A 324 -18.23 5.48 -21.63
C VAL A 324 -19.42 4.88 -22.34
N LEU A 325 -19.71 3.61 -22.08
CA LEU A 325 -20.83 2.90 -22.68
C LEU A 325 -22.14 3.24 -21.93
N GLY A 326 -23.28 2.99 -22.59
CA GLY A 326 -24.57 3.02 -21.91
C GLY A 326 -24.75 1.81 -20.97
N VAL A 327 -25.77 1.87 -20.11
CA VAL A 327 -26.11 0.78 -19.16
C VAL A 327 -26.30 -0.56 -19.87
N GLN A 328 -26.95 -0.56 -21.05
CA GLN A 328 -27.14 -1.76 -21.87
C GLN A 328 -25.80 -2.33 -22.37
N GLY A 329 -24.87 -1.48 -22.79
CA GLY A 329 -23.55 -1.91 -23.26
C GLY A 329 -22.75 -2.59 -22.15
N TYR A 330 -22.80 -2.04 -20.92
CA TYR A 330 -22.17 -2.67 -19.77
C TYR A 330 -22.88 -3.96 -19.33
N ALA A 331 -24.21 -4.03 -19.42
CA ALA A 331 -24.96 -5.25 -19.12
C ALA A 331 -24.60 -6.41 -20.07
N GLN A 332 -24.46 -6.12 -21.36
CA GLN A 332 -24.00 -7.10 -22.36
C GLN A 332 -22.53 -7.49 -22.13
N LEU A 333 -21.68 -6.53 -21.77
CA LEU A 333 -20.27 -6.80 -21.44
C LEU A 333 -20.15 -7.72 -20.22
N PHE A 334 -20.97 -7.47 -19.19
CA PHE A 334 -21.06 -8.35 -18.01
C PHE A 334 -21.41 -9.78 -18.42
N HIS A 335 -22.47 -9.97 -19.22
CA HIS A 335 -22.88 -11.29 -19.70
C HIS A 335 -21.73 -12.04 -20.41
N ARG A 336 -21.10 -11.39 -21.39
CA ARG A 336 -20.01 -11.99 -22.17
C ARG A 336 -18.78 -12.33 -21.31
N SER A 337 -18.44 -11.46 -20.36
CA SER A 337 -17.30 -11.68 -19.48
C SER A 337 -17.52 -12.90 -18.58
N VAL A 338 -18.72 -13.08 -18.01
CA VAL A 338 -19.07 -14.23 -17.17
C VAL A 338 -19.00 -15.54 -17.96
N GLU A 339 -19.51 -15.60 -19.19
CA GLU A 339 -19.42 -16.81 -20.03
C GLU A 339 -17.98 -17.20 -20.33
N THR A 340 -17.12 -16.21 -20.60
CA THR A 340 -15.71 -16.43 -20.90
C THR A 340 -14.96 -16.92 -19.66
N LEU A 341 -15.15 -16.25 -18.53
CA LEU A 341 -14.53 -16.62 -17.24
C LEU A 341 -14.98 -17.99 -16.76
N ARG A 342 -16.27 -18.32 -16.93
CA ARG A 342 -16.80 -19.67 -16.67
C ARG A 342 -16.08 -20.73 -17.52
N SER A 343 -15.86 -20.47 -18.80
CA SER A 343 -15.18 -21.42 -19.68
C SER A 343 -13.73 -21.64 -19.24
N GLN A 344 -13.01 -20.56 -18.90
CA GLN A 344 -11.65 -20.64 -18.36
C GLN A 344 -11.58 -21.40 -17.03
N LEU A 345 -12.57 -21.22 -16.15
CA LEU A 345 -12.68 -21.96 -14.89
C LEU A 345 -12.86 -23.47 -15.14
N ILE A 346 -13.70 -23.85 -16.10
CA ILE A 346 -13.91 -25.25 -16.49
C ILE A 346 -12.63 -25.85 -17.08
N GLU A 347 -11.88 -25.10 -17.89
CA GLU A 347 -10.62 -25.56 -18.48
C GLU A 347 -9.52 -25.84 -17.45
N LYS A 348 -9.50 -25.12 -16.32
CA LYS A 348 -8.51 -25.33 -15.25
C LYS A 348 -8.81 -26.54 -14.34
N GLY A 349 -10.04 -27.06 -14.36
CA GLY A 349 -10.45 -28.26 -13.59
C GLY A 349 -11.30 -27.97 -12.35
N GLU A 350 -11.85 -29.03 -11.75
CA GLU A 350 -12.69 -28.92 -10.55
C GLU A 350 -11.89 -28.42 -9.34
N GLY A 351 -12.40 -27.36 -8.70
CA GLY A 351 -11.75 -26.75 -7.53
C GLY A 351 -10.65 -25.73 -7.86
N ALA A 352 -10.38 -25.47 -9.14
CA ALA A 352 -9.45 -24.43 -9.54
C ALA A 352 -10.01 -23.03 -9.29
N GLU A 353 -9.12 -22.08 -9.01
CA GLU A 353 -9.46 -20.68 -8.77
C GLU A 353 -8.72 -19.78 -9.78
N LEU A 354 -9.36 -18.68 -10.15
CA LEU A 354 -8.81 -17.65 -11.02
C LEU A 354 -8.22 -16.52 -10.17
N VAL A 355 -7.00 -16.11 -10.51
CA VAL A 355 -6.38 -14.92 -9.95
C VAL A 355 -6.75 -13.74 -10.85
N TRP A 356 -7.23 -12.66 -10.25
CA TRP A 356 -7.55 -11.45 -11.00
C TRP A 356 -6.29 -10.84 -11.61
N ASP A 357 -6.31 -10.61 -12.93
CA ASP A 357 -5.27 -9.90 -13.65
C ASP A 357 -5.86 -8.73 -14.45
N LYS A 358 -5.27 -7.54 -14.30
CA LYS A 358 -5.63 -6.32 -15.03
C LYS A 358 -5.36 -6.42 -16.54
N ASP A 359 -4.45 -7.30 -16.94
CA ASP A 359 -4.03 -7.50 -18.33
C ASP A 359 -4.78 -8.66 -19.01
N ASP A 360 -5.53 -9.45 -18.24
CA ASP A 360 -6.50 -10.41 -18.76
C ASP A 360 -7.78 -9.69 -19.24
N PRO A 361 -8.12 -9.75 -20.55
CA PRO A 361 -9.29 -9.04 -21.09
C PRO A 361 -10.62 -9.40 -20.41
N PRO A 362 -11.03 -10.67 -20.25
CA PRO A 362 -12.30 -11.01 -19.62
C PRO A 362 -12.38 -10.63 -18.14
N ALA A 363 -11.30 -10.76 -17.35
CA ALA A 363 -11.30 -10.29 -15.96
C ALA A 363 -11.47 -8.76 -15.84
N MET A 364 -10.79 -7.99 -16.70
CA MET A 364 -10.92 -6.54 -16.70
C MET A 364 -12.29 -6.07 -17.21
N ASP A 365 -12.85 -6.76 -18.20
CA ASP A 365 -14.19 -6.47 -18.74
C ASP A 365 -15.27 -6.74 -17.69
N PHE A 366 -15.13 -7.83 -16.92
CA PHE A 366 -16.01 -8.15 -15.79
C PHE A 366 -16.00 -7.04 -14.74
N VAL A 367 -14.82 -6.64 -14.26
CA VAL A 367 -14.70 -5.57 -13.25
C VAL A 367 -15.25 -4.25 -13.78
N THR A 368 -14.98 -3.91 -15.03
CA THR A 368 -15.49 -2.69 -15.67
C THR A 368 -17.01 -2.67 -15.73
N ALA A 369 -17.61 -3.78 -16.17
CA ALA A 369 -19.06 -3.89 -16.30
C ALA A 369 -19.75 -3.87 -14.93
N ALA A 370 -19.29 -4.71 -13.99
CA ALA A 370 -19.88 -4.80 -12.66
C ALA A 370 -19.77 -3.48 -11.87
N ALA A 371 -18.61 -2.80 -11.94
CA ALA A 371 -18.42 -1.53 -11.26
C ALA A 371 -19.34 -0.43 -11.84
N ASN A 372 -19.48 -0.34 -13.16
CA ASN A 372 -20.31 0.68 -13.81
C ASN A 372 -21.80 0.46 -13.58
N LEU A 373 -22.26 -0.80 -13.61
CA LEU A 373 -23.64 -1.12 -13.25
C LEU A 373 -23.94 -0.70 -11.80
N ARG A 374 -23.00 -0.95 -10.88
CA ARG A 374 -23.14 -0.50 -9.48
C ARG A 374 -23.11 1.03 -9.36
N MET A 375 -22.22 1.71 -10.08
CA MET A 375 -22.21 3.18 -10.12
C MET A 375 -23.56 3.73 -10.55
N ASN A 376 -24.17 3.17 -11.60
CA ASN A 376 -25.48 3.60 -12.08
C ASN A 376 -26.59 3.38 -11.04
N VAL A 377 -26.61 2.23 -10.35
CA VAL A 377 -27.56 1.93 -9.26
C VAL A 377 -27.51 3.00 -8.17
N PHE A 378 -26.31 3.44 -7.78
CA PHE A 378 -26.12 4.47 -6.75
C PHE A 378 -26.13 5.91 -7.32
N SER A 379 -26.63 6.12 -8.54
CA SER A 379 -26.70 7.43 -9.21
C SER A 379 -25.35 8.15 -9.35
N MET A 380 -24.27 7.40 -9.55
CA MET A 380 -22.94 7.92 -9.87
C MET A 380 -22.70 7.91 -11.39
N ASN A 381 -21.86 8.83 -11.85
CA ASN A 381 -21.42 8.85 -13.24
C ASN A 381 -20.54 7.62 -13.54
N MET A 382 -20.95 6.83 -14.53
CA MET A 382 -20.16 5.71 -15.04
C MET A 382 -18.81 6.18 -15.59
N LYS A 383 -17.82 5.29 -15.55
CA LYS A 383 -16.44 5.55 -15.98
C LYS A 383 -16.04 4.65 -17.14
N SER A 384 -15.10 5.15 -17.94
CA SER A 384 -14.57 4.42 -19.07
C SER A 384 -13.80 3.18 -18.62
N ARG A 385 -13.64 2.20 -19.53
CA ARG A 385 -12.82 1.00 -19.26
C ARG A 385 -11.38 1.40 -18.91
N PHE A 386 -10.86 2.43 -19.55
CA PHE A 386 -9.53 2.98 -19.30
C PHE A 386 -9.38 3.49 -17.84
N ASP A 387 -10.34 4.28 -17.36
CA ASP A 387 -10.31 4.81 -16.00
C ASP A 387 -10.46 3.69 -14.96
N VAL A 388 -11.39 2.76 -15.19
CA VAL A 388 -11.61 1.62 -14.29
C VAL A 388 -10.36 0.73 -14.24
N LYS A 389 -9.72 0.45 -15.38
CA LYS A 389 -8.45 -0.29 -15.42
C LYS A 389 -7.34 0.42 -14.64
N SER A 390 -7.25 1.75 -14.73
CA SER A 390 -6.28 2.54 -13.98
C SER A 390 -6.48 2.43 -12.46
N MET A 391 -7.72 2.49 -11.99
CA MET A 391 -8.03 2.43 -10.56
C MET A 391 -7.98 0.99 -10.01
N ALA A 392 -8.56 0.02 -10.72
CA ALA A 392 -8.60 -1.38 -10.28
C ALA A 392 -7.20 -2.02 -10.20
N GLY A 393 -6.34 -1.66 -11.17
CA GLY A 393 -4.97 -2.15 -11.27
C GLY A 393 -3.93 -1.28 -10.58
N ASN A 394 -4.34 -0.21 -9.86
CA ASN A 394 -3.43 0.77 -9.26
C ASN A 394 -2.32 1.22 -10.23
N ILE A 395 -2.69 1.52 -11.48
CA ILE A 395 -1.71 1.73 -12.56
C ILE A 395 -0.94 3.03 -12.29
N ILE A 396 0.36 2.87 -12.03
CA ILE A 396 1.30 3.98 -11.97
C ILE A 396 1.75 4.29 -13.41
N PRO A 397 1.54 5.52 -13.92
CA PRO A 397 2.06 5.92 -15.21
C PRO A 397 3.57 5.71 -15.25
N ALA A 398 4.09 5.12 -16.33
CA ALA A 398 5.51 4.81 -16.42
C ALA A 398 6.07 5.26 -17.78
N ILE A 399 7.16 6.01 -17.73
CA ILE A 399 7.78 6.64 -18.89
C ILE A 399 9.21 6.12 -19.06
N ALA A 400 9.56 5.71 -20.27
CA ALA A 400 10.87 5.13 -20.59
C ALA A 400 12.04 6.05 -20.16
N THR A 401 11.93 7.36 -20.42
CA THR A 401 12.97 8.34 -20.06
C THR A 401 13.20 8.44 -18.56
N THR A 402 12.13 8.34 -17.75
CA THR A 402 12.24 8.40 -16.29
C THR A 402 12.96 7.15 -15.76
N ASN A 403 12.61 5.96 -16.28
CA ASN A 403 13.32 4.72 -15.96
C ASN A 403 14.80 4.77 -16.37
N ALA A 404 15.12 5.32 -17.55
CA ALA A 404 16.49 5.45 -18.03
C ALA A 404 17.33 6.40 -17.15
N VAL A 405 16.76 7.52 -16.71
CA VAL A 405 17.42 8.45 -15.77
C VAL A 405 17.69 7.76 -14.44
N ILE A 406 16.68 7.12 -13.83
CA ILE A 406 16.84 6.42 -12.55
C ILE A 406 17.85 5.27 -12.67
N ALA A 407 17.79 4.45 -13.73
CA ALA A 407 18.76 3.38 -13.96
C ALA A 407 20.20 3.90 -14.13
N GLY A 408 20.38 5.09 -14.72
CA GLY A 408 21.70 5.74 -14.78
C GLY A 408 22.19 6.16 -13.39
N LEU A 409 21.32 6.74 -12.57
CA LEU A 409 21.64 7.13 -11.20
C LEU A 409 21.98 5.92 -10.31
N ILE A 410 21.29 4.79 -10.48
CA ILE A 410 21.61 3.54 -9.77
C ILE A 410 23.07 3.13 -10.01
N VAL A 411 23.52 3.12 -11.27
CA VAL A 411 24.90 2.73 -11.60
C VAL A 411 25.92 3.74 -11.04
N LEU A 412 25.59 5.04 -11.03
CA LEU A 412 26.47 6.04 -10.43
C LEU A 412 26.63 5.85 -8.91
N GLU A 413 25.54 5.56 -8.19
CA GLU A 413 25.61 5.23 -6.76
C GLU A 413 26.28 3.88 -6.50
N ALA A 414 26.12 2.90 -7.41
CA ALA A 414 26.83 1.62 -7.37
C ALA A 414 28.34 1.80 -7.44
N LEU A 415 28.82 2.64 -8.35
CA LEU A 415 30.25 2.92 -8.48
C LEU A 415 30.85 3.55 -7.22
N LYS A 416 30.13 4.48 -6.56
CA LYS A 416 30.54 5.07 -5.28
C LYS A 416 30.58 4.04 -4.16
N THR A 417 29.54 3.20 -4.09
CA THR A 417 29.41 2.12 -3.11
C THR A 417 30.56 1.12 -3.23
N LEU A 418 30.91 0.71 -4.45
CA LEU A 418 32.02 -0.21 -4.71
C LEU A 418 33.40 0.42 -4.46
N ASN A 419 33.52 1.75 -4.59
CA ASN A 419 34.73 2.47 -4.22
C ASN A 419 34.85 2.73 -2.70
N SER A 420 33.93 2.18 -1.89
CA SER A 420 33.82 2.42 -0.44
C SER A 420 33.62 3.90 -0.06
N ASP A 421 33.16 4.74 -0.99
CA ASP A 421 32.89 6.17 -0.78
C ASP A 421 31.45 6.40 -0.29
N PHE A 422 31.04 5.71 0.78
CA PHE A 422 29.66 5.79 1.31
C PHE A 422 29.26 7.22 1.71
N ASP A 423 30.22 8.04 2.17
CA ASP A 423 29.99 9.45 2.53
C ASP A 423 29.60 10.33 1.33
N GLN A 424 29.81 9.87 0.10
CA GLN A 424 29.39 10.56 -1.13
C GLN A 424 28.09 10.03 -1.72
N CYS A 425 27.56 8.92 -1.18
CA CYS A 425 26.28 8.37 -1.59
C CYS A 425 25.15 9.29 -1.11
N ARG A 426 24.10 9.44 -1.91
CA ARG A 426 23.01 10.38 -1.65
C ARG A 426 21.67 9.77 -2.02
N THR A 427 20.61 10.17 -1.33
CA THR A 427 19.26 9.97 -1.86
C THR A 427 19.01 11.02 -2.94
N ILE A 428 18.76 10.60 -4.17
CA ILE A 428 18.57 11.51 -5.30
C ILE A 428 17.12 11.45 -5.74
N PHE A 429 16.43 12.59 -5.67
CA PHE A 429 15.07 12.75 -6.18
C PHE A 429 15.06 13.38 -7.56
N LEU A 430 14.29 12.80 -8.47
CA LEU A 430 13.96 13.36 -9.79
C LEU A 430 12.60 14.04 -9.71
N ASN A 431 12.59 15.36 -9.90
CA ASN A 431 11.38 16.15 -9.94
C ASN A 431 10.88 16.39 -11.38
N LYS A 432 9.58 16.68 -11.52
CA LYS A 432 9.00 17.09 -12.81
C LYS A 432 9.45 18.48 -13.25
N GLN A 433 9.61 19.40 -12.30
CA GLN A 433 10.06 20.76 -12.53
C GLN A 433 11.22 21.08 -11.58
N PRO A 434 12.11 22.03 -11.95
CA PRO A 434 13.15 22.49 -11.04
C PRO A 434 12.54 23.06 -9.76
N ASN A 435 13.14 22.73 -8.62
CA ASN A 435 12.77 23.36 -7.35
C ASN A 435 13.16 24.86 -7.32
N PRO A 436 12.81 25.63 -6.26
CA PRO A 436 13.20 27.05 -6.16
C PRO A 436 14.71 27.31 -6.27
N ARG A 437 15.54 26.30 -5.98
CA ARG A 437 17.01 26.33 -6.12
C ARG A 437 17.49 25.89 -7.52
N LYS A 438 16.59 25.81 -8.50
CA LYS A 438 16.84 25.41 -9.90
C LYS A 438 17.38 23.99 -10.07
N LYS A 439 17.15 23.09 -9.10
CA LYS A 439 17.57 21.69 -9.17
C LYS A 439 16.40 20.81 -9.63
N LEU A 440 16.62 20.09 -10.73
CA LEU A 440 15.70 19.04 -11.21
C LEU A 440 16.01 17.69 -10.53
N LEU A 441 17.30 17.36 -10.45
CA LEU A 441 17.82 16.28 -9.64
C LEU A 441 18.25 16.86 -8.28
N VAL A 442 17.62 16.40 -7.21
CA VAL A 442 17.84 16.91 -5.86
C VAL A 442 18.54 15.84 -5.03
N PRO A 443 19.87 15.94 -4.84
CA PRO A 443 20.59 15.06 -3.93
C PRO A 443 20.39 15.53 -2.48
N CYS A 444 20.05 14.57 -1.61
CA CYS A 444 19.90 14.71 -0.17
C CYS A 444 20.92 13.79 0.53
N ALA A 445 21.36 14.16 1.72
CA ALA A 445 22.18 13.29 2.55
C ALA A 445 21.41 12.00 2.89
N LEU A 446 22.13 10.91 3.12
CA LEU A 446 21.53 9.66 3.59
C LEU A 446 21.22 9.81 5.08
N ASP A 447 20.01 9.46 5.48
CA ASP A 447 19.60 9.49 6.87
C ASP A 447 20.18 8.30 7.64
N PRO A 448 20.54 8.47 8.94
CA PRO A 448 21.03 7.38 9.78
C PRO A 448 19.91 6.38 10.13
N PRO A 449 20.26 5.17 10.61
CA PRO A 449 19.27 4.18 11.06
C PRO A 449 18.33 4.76 12.12
N ASN A 450 17.02 4.60 11.92
CA ASN A 450 16.01 5.01 12.90
C ASN A 450 16.05 4.06 14.12
N PRO A 451 16.32 4.56 15.35
CA PRO A 451 16.35 3.72 16.55
C PRO A 451 15.02 3.02 16.85
N ASN A 452 13.90 3.59 16.39
CA ASN A 452 12.55 3.05 16.58
C ASN A 452 12.09 2.17 15.40
N CYS A 453 12.97 1.86 14.45
CA CYS A 453 12.61 0.99 13.34
C CYS A 453 12.34 -0.43 13.85
N TYR A 454 11.18 -0.99 13.51
CA TYR A 454 10.83 -2.36 13.85
C TYR A 454 11.59 -3.42 13.03
N VAL A 455 12.54 -3.04 12.17
CA VAL A 455 13.30 -4.00 11.33
C VAL A 455 14.80 -3.95 11.62
N CYS A 456 15.44 -2.79 11.42
CA CYS A 456 16.91 -2.71 11.50
C CYS A 456 17.45 -2.27 12.87
N ALA A 457 16.58 -2.02 13.85
CA ALA A 457 17.01 -1.76 15.22
C ALA A 457 17.64 -3.02 15.84
N SER A 458 18.49 -2.84 16.86
CA SER A 458 19.18 -3.96 17.51
C SER A 458 18.26 -4.96 18.21
N LYS A 459 17.09 -4.49 18.68
CA LYS A 459 16.02 -5.28 19.28
C LYS A 459 14.68 -4.70 18.82
N PRO A 460 14.19 -5.10 17.65
CA PRO A 460 12.95 -4.57 17.14
C PRO A 460 11.76 -5.06 17.99
N GLU A 461 10.95 -4.10 18.41
CA GLU A 461 9.78 -4.35 19.25
C GLU A 461 8.61 -3.52 18.75
N VAL A 462 7.45 -4.15 18.63
CA VAL A 462 6.19 -3.51 18.21
C VAL A 462 5.10 -3.77 19.23
N THR A 463 4.07 -2.93 19.18
CA THR A 463 2.88 -3.11 20.01
C THR A 463 1.66 -3.18 19.12
N VAL A 464 0.90 -4.27 19.24
CA VAL A 464 -0.31 -4.52 18.45
C VAL A 464 -1.51 -4.55 19.39
N LYS A 465 -2.49 -3.71 19.10
CA LYS A 465 -3.77 -3.64 19.80
C LYS A 465 -4.79 -4.48 19.06
N LEU A 466 -5.33 -5.51 19.70
CA LEU A 466 -6.29 -6.45 19.10
C LEU A 466 -7.25 -7.06 20.13
N ASN A 467 -8.30 -7.74 19.68
CA ASN A 467 -9.20 -8.47 20.56
C ASN A 467 -8.80 -9.96 20.67
N VAL A 468 -8.11 -10.34 21.75
CA VAL A 468 -7.62 -11.72 21.97
C VAL A 468 -8.71 -12.79 22.02
N HIS A 469 -9.97 -12.41 22.26
CA HIS A 469 -11.12 -13.33 22.30
C HIS A 469 -11.79 -13.53 20.94
N LYS A 470 -11.47 -12.68 19.96
CA LYS A 470 -12.00 -12.76 18.59
C LYS A 470 -10.95 -13.16 17.57
N THR A 471 -9.70 -12.76 17.78
CA THR A 471 -8.60 -13.06 16.87
C THR A 471 -8.20 -14.54 17.02
N ILE A 472 -8.19 -15.25 15.90
CA ILE A 472 -7.70 -16.64 15.79
C ILE A 472 -6.22 -16.67 15.42
N VAL A 473 -5.54 -17.80 15.66
CA VAL A 473 -4.12 -17.97 15.34
C VAL A 473 -3.83 -17.77 13.85
N GLN A 474 -4.72 -18.22 12.96
CA GLN A 474 -4.57 -18.03 11.53
C GLN A 474 -4.55 -16.54 11.13
N ALA A 475 -5.42 -15.72 11.73
CA ALA A 475 -5.45 -14.27 11.47
C ALA A 475 -4.17 -13.58 11.96
N LEU A 476 -3.61 -14.04 13.08
CA LEU A 476 -2.29 -13.59 13.55
C LEU A 476 -1.18 -13.95 12.55
N GLN A 477 -1.19 -15.17 12.01
CA GLN A 477 -0.19 -15.61 11.03
C GLN A 477 -0.30 -14.83 9.72
N ASP A 478 -1.46 -14.81 9.10
CA ASP A 478 -1.62 -14.36 7.72
C ASP A 478 -1.79 -12.84 7.63
N LYS A 479 -2.69 -12.23 8.42
CA LYS A 479 -2.97 -10.78 8.33
C LYS A 479 -1.95 -9.92 9.09
N ILE A 480 -1.50 -10.37 10.27
CA ILE A 480 -0.60 -9.59 11.11
C ILE A 480 0.87 -9.85 10.73
N LEU A 481 1.34 -11.09 10.80
CA LEU A 481 2.77 -11.37 10.63
C LEU A 481 3.21 -11.39 9.17
N LYS A 482 2.49 -12.12 8.29
CA LYS A 482 2.81 -12.18 6.87
C LYS A 482 2.43 -10.90 6.12
N GLU A 483 1.17 -10.45 6.20
CA GLU A 483 0.70 -9.30 5.43
C GLU A 483 1.21 -7.97 5.99
N LYS A 484 0.96 -7.65 7.26
CA LYS A 484 1.38 -6.36 7.85
C LYS A 484 2.88 -6.28 8.12
N PHE A 485 3.46 -7.31 8.76
CA PHE A 485 4.90 -7.33 9.08
C PHE A 485 5.77 -8.00 8.03
N GLY A 486 5.24 -8.45 6.88
CA GLY A 486 6.04 -8.88 5.73
C GLY A 486 6.93 -10.11 5.97
N MET A 487 6.63 -10.92 6.98
CA MET A 487 7.32 -12.21 7.20
C MET A 487 6.90 -13.20 6.09
N VAL A 488 7.83 -14.06 5.67
CA VAL A 488 7.57 -15.11 4.67
C VAL A 488 7.17 -16.40 5.38
N ALA A 489 7.97 -16.83 6.36
CA ALA A 489 7.81 -18.09 7.08
C ALA A 489 7.98 -17.85 8.59
N PRO A 490 6.93 -17.33 9.28
CA PRO A 490 7.03 -16.98 10.68
C PRO A 490 6.86 -18.19 11.61
N ASP A 491 7.76 -18.32 12.57
CA ASP A 491 7.67 -19.17 13.76
C ASP A 491 7.35 -18.28 14.97
N VAL A 492 6.34 -18.63 15.76
CA VAL A 492 5.86 -17.77 16.85
C VAL A 492 5.78 -18.52 18.15
N GLN A 493 6.43 -17.98 19.17
CA GLN A 493 6.40 -18.49 20.54
C GLN A 493 5.96 -17.43 21.56
N ILE A 494 5.34 -17.87 22.64
CA ILE A 494 4.97 -17.00 23.77
C ILE A 494 6.18 -16.84 24.71
N GLU A 495 6.52 -15.61 25.09
CA GLU A 495 7.52 -15.33 26.14
C GLU A 495 6.94 -15.57 27.54
N ASP A 496 6.60 -16.82 27.86
CA ASP A 496 6.10 -17.27 29.17
C ASP A 496 7.15 -18.05 29.99
N GLY A 497 8.37 -18.18 29.46
CA GLY A 497 9.46 -18.98 30.02
C GLY A 497 9.35 -20.49 29.75
N LYS A 498 8.24 -20.96 29.14
CA LYS A 498 8.06 -22.33 28.66
C LYS A 498 8.33 -22.45 27.16
N GLY A 499 8.20 -21.36 26.41
CA GLY A 499 8.40 -21.35 24.96
C GLY A 499 7.25 -22.04 24.23
N THR A 500 6.01 -21.74 24.63
CA THR A 500 4.82 -22.33 24.01
C THR A 500 4.74 -21.90 22.54
N ILE A 501 4.85 -22.86 21.61
CA ILE A 501 4.79 -22.63 20.17
C ILE A 501 3.33 -22.43 19.74
N LEU A 502 3.06 -21.32 19.06
CA LEU A 502 1.76 -20.98 18.49
C LEU A 502 1.68 -21.32 17.01
N ILE A 503 2.70 -20.90 16.26
CA ILE A 503 2.80 -21.02 14.80
C ILE A 503 4.19 -21.61 14.52
N SER A 504 4.22 -22.62 13.66
CA SER A 504 5.44 -23.21 13.11
C SER A 504 5.48 -22.96 11.61
N SER A 505 6.67 -22.72 11.06
CA SER A 505 6.90 -22.64 9.62
C SER A 505 6.93 -24.02 8.94
N GLU A 506 7.05 -25.11 9.71
CA GLU A 506 6.98 -26.48 9.19
C GLU A 506 5.52 -26.93 8.99
N GLU A 507 5.21 -27.39 7.76
CA GLU A 507 3.88 -27.90 7.41
C GLU A 507 3.49 -29.11 8.27
N GLY A 508 2.26 -29.11 8.81
CA GLY A 508 1.72 -30.19 9.63
C GLY A 508 1.91 -30.08 11.16
N GLU A 509 2.70 -29.14 11.68
CA GLU A 509 2.94 -29.05 13.14
C GLU A 509 1.83 -28.30 13.89
N THR A 510 1.49 -27.09 13.45
CA THR A 510 0.60 -26.17 14.18
C THR A 510 -0.77 -25.96 13.52
N GLU A 511 -1.11 -26.71 12.48
CA GLU A 511 -2.38 -26.56 11.75
C GLU A 511 -3.62 -26.73 12.65
N ALA A 512 -3.52 -27.58 13.68
CA ALA A 512 -4.56 -27.77 14.68
C ALA A 512 -4.84 -26.53 15.55
N ASN A 513 -3.95 -25.53 15.52
CA ASN A 513 -4.08 -24.29 16.27
C ASN A 513 -4.77 -23.18 15.47
N ASN A 514 -4.83 -23.28 14.14
CA ASN A 514 -5.28 -22.21 13.24
C ASN A 514 -6.66 -21.64 13.61
N ASN A 515 -7.60 -22.53 13.98
CA ASN A 515 -8.99 -22.18 14.33
C ASN A 515 -9.21 -21.84 15.81
N LYS A 516 -8.18 -21.88 16.65
CA LYS A 516 -8.29 -21.56 18.08
C LYS A 516 -8.09 -20.06 18.31
N PHE A 517 -8.70 -19.54 19.37
CA PHE A 517 -8.54 -18.12 19.74
C PHE A 517 -7.22 -17.90 20.48
N LEU A 518 -6.66 -16.69 20.37
CA LEU A 518 -5.44 -16.34 21.09
C LEU A 518 -5.60 -16.53 22.61
N SER A 519 -6.79 -16.23 23.15
CA SER A 519 -7.08 -16.43 24.58
C SER A 519 -6.97 -17.88 25.05
N ASP A 520 -7.14 -18.87 24.16
CA ASP A 520 -7.07 -20.29 24.52
C ASP A 520 -5.66 -20.72 24.92
N PHE A 521 -4.64 -19.98 24.48
CA PHE A 521 -3.24 -20.19 24.81
C PHE A 521 -2.77 -19.36 26.02
N GLY A 522 -3.70 -18.71 26.74
CA GLY A 522 -3.39 -17.86 27.89
C GLY A 522 -2.84 -16.47 27.52
N ILE A 523 -3.00 -16.07 26.25
CA ILE A 523 -2.62 -14.74 25.77
C ILE A 523 -3.63 -13.72 26.30
N ARG A 524 -3.11 -12.64 26.88
CA ARG A 524 -3.90 -11.57 27.51
C ARG A 524 -3.25 -10.21 27.28
N ASN A 525 -3.84 -9.16 27.84
CA ASN A 525 -3.25 -7.84 27.82
C ASN A 525 -1.82 -7.85 28.40
N GLY A 526 -0.86 -7.31 27.66
CA GLY A 526 0.56 -7.29 28.03
C GLY A 526 1.32 -8.57 27.74
N SER A 527 0.71 -9.57 27.11
CA SER A 527 1.43 -10.75 26.62
C SER A 527 2.46 -10.36 25.54
N ARG A 528 3.60 -11.05 25.54
CA ARG A 528 4.69 -10.87 24.57
C ARG A 528 4.82 -12.12 23.73
N LEU A 529 4.84 -11.92 22.42
CA LEU A 529 5.10 -12.95 21.43
C LEU A 529 6.45 -12.67 20.78
N GLN A 530 7.27 -13.70 20.63
CA GLN A 530 8.46 -13.65 19.80
C GLN A 530 8.13 -14.30 18.47
N ALA A 531 8.21 -13.52 17.39
CA ALA A 531 8.03 -14.00 16.03
C ALA A 531 9.40 -14.01 15.32
N ASP A 532 9.83 -15.19 14.91
CA ASP A 532 11.09 -15.43 14.21
C ASP A 532 10.80 -15.81 12.77
N ASP A 533 11.49 -15.18 11.81
CA ASP A 533 11.53 -15.61 10.42
C ASP A 533 12.98 -15.99 10.09
N PHE A 534 13.26 -17.29 10.12
CA PHE A 534 14.61 -17.82 9.91
C PHE A 534 15.10 -17.66 8.47
N LEU A 535 14.19 -17.53 7.49
CA LEU A 535 14.57 -17.25 6.10
C LEU A 535 15.10 -15.82 5.99
N GLN A 536 14.47 -14.87 6.69
CA GLN A 536 14.86 -13.47 6.71
C GLN A 536 15.95 -13.12 7.74
N ASP A 537 16.33 -14.06 8.62
CA ASP A 537 17.19 -13.82 9.81
C ASP A 537 16.67 -12.63 10.64
N TYR A 538 15.37 -12.66 10.91
CA TYR A 538 14.63 -11.55 11.51
C TYR A 538 13.77 -12.02 12.68
N THR A 539 14.05 -11.46 13.87
CA THR A 539 13.28 -11.68 15.09
C THR A 539 12.52 -10.40 15.43
N LEU A 540 11.21 -10.48 15.67
CA LEU A 540 10.36 -9.38 16.09
C LEU A 540 9.66 -9.71 17.41
N LEU A 541 9.78 -8.81 18.39
CA LEU A 541 9.01 -8.90 19.63
C LEU A 541 7.69 -8.15 19.48
N VAL A 542 6.58 -8.84 19.66
CA VAL A 542 5.22 -8.32 19.51
C VAL A 542 4.55 -8.26 20.89
N ASN A 543 4.34 -7.05 21.40
CA ASN A 543 3.52 -6.81 22.59
C ASN A 543 2.06 -6.73 22.21
N LEU A 544 1.19 -7.39 22.97
CA LEU A 544 -0.24 -7.39 22.73
C LEU A 544 -0.97 -6.49 23.72
N ILE A 545 -1.75 -5.55 23.20
CA ILE A 545 -2.73 -4.78 23.97
C ILE A 545 -4.12 -5.33 23.66
N HIS A 546 -4.80 -5.82 24.68
CA HIS A 546 -6.17 -6.27 24.52
C HIS A 546 -7.12 -5.07 24.47
N SER A 547 -7.94 -4.98 23.42
CA SER A 547 -9.03 -4.03 23.32
C SER A 547 -10.29 -4.69 22.77
N GLU A 548 -11.42 -4.52 23.45
CA GLU A 548 -12.74 -4.86 22.89
C GLU A 548 -13.31 -3.72 22.04
N GLU A 549 -12.83 -2.50 22.27
CA GLU A 549 -13.19 -1.29 21.53
C GLU A 549 -12.19 -1.08 20.38
N LEU A 550 -12.50 -1.68 19.23
CA LEU A 550 -11.86 -1.41 17.95
C LEU A 550 -12.92 -0.85 16.99
N GLU A 551 -12.49 -0.03 16.04
CA GLU A 551 -13.39 0.43 14.98
C GLU A 551 -13.95 -0.76 14.19
N LYS A 552 -15.13 -0.60 13.62
CA LYS A 552 -15.78 -1.68 12.89
C LYS A 552 -14.94 -2.03 11.64
N ASP A 553 -14.79 -3.33 11.38
CA ASP A 553 -13.94 -3.90 10.32
C ASP A 553 -12.42 -3.74 10.57
N VAL A 554 -12.00 -3.26 11.76
CA VAL A 554 -10.60 -3.22 12.18
C VAL A 554 -10.32 -4.35 13.15
N GLU A 555 -9.52 -5.33 12.71
CA GLU A 555 -9.14 -6.48 13.54
C GLU A 555 -7.98 -6.19 14.49
N PHE A 556 -7.06 -5.31 14.07
CA PHE A 556 -5.89 -4.92 14.84
C PHE A 556 -5.37 -3.53 14.45
N GLU A 557 -4.66 -2.89 15.38
CA GLU A 557 -3.98 -1.60 15.18
C GLU A 557 -2.52 -1.72 15.66
N VAL A 558 -1.56 -1.20 14.88
CA VAL A 558 -0.16 -1.12 15.32
C VAL A 558 0.05 0.23 16.00
N VAL A 559 0.43 0.21 17.28
CA VAL A 559 0.68 1.42 18.07
C VAL A 559 1.99 2.05 17.62
N GLY A 560 1.95 3.32 17.22
CA GLY A 560 3.12 4.07 16.72
C GLY A 560 3.14 4.27 15.19
N ASP A 561 2.33 3.51 14.45
CA ASP A 561 1.93 3.92 13.09
C ASP A 561 0.97 5.09 13.25
N ALA A 562 1.44 6.32 13.04
CA ALA A 562 0.54 7.47 13.01
C ALA A 562 -0.53 7.23 11.92
N PRO A 563 -1.82 7.46 12.19
CA PRO A 563 -2.83 7.45 11.13
C PRO A 563 -2.44 8.52 10.10
N ASP A 564 -2.46 8.17 8.81
CA ASP A 564 -2.01 8.95 7.65
C ASP A 564 -2.37 10.47 7.72
N LYS A 565 -1.61 11.23 8.49
CA LYS A 565 -1.53 12.68 8.42
C LYS A 565 -0.18 13.00 7.81
N ALA A 566 -0.22 13.82 6.76
CA ALA A 566 0.96 14.28 6.04
C ALA A 566 2.06 14.73 7.02
N PRO A 567 3.34 14.41 6.75
CA PRO A 567 4.42 14.75 7.66
C PRO A 567 4.51 16.27 7.83
N ALA A 568 4.52 16.72 9.09
CA ALA A 568 4.85 18.09 9.43
C ALA A 568 6.29 18.41 8.95
N PRO A 569 6.57 19.61 8.43
CA PRO A 569 7.93 20.01 8.11
C PRO A 569 8.77 20.05 9.39
N SER A 570 9.88 19.32 9.43
CA SER A 570 10.85 19.40 10.51
C SER A 570 11.54 20.77 10.50
N VAL A 571 11.38 21.50 11.61
CA VAL A 571 12.14 22.73 11.90
C VAL A 571 13.58 22.32 12.28
N PRO A 572 14.63 22.98 11.78
CA PRO A 572 15.99 22.72 12.24
C PRO A 572 16.17 23.25 13.67
N GLU A 573 16.53 22.36 14.60
CA GLU A 573 17.00 22.76 15.94
C GLU A 573 18.35 23.48 15.83
N GLU A 574 18.39 24.77 16.16
CA GLU A 574 19.64 25.49 16.41
C GLU A 574 20.20 25.09 17.77
N GLY A 575 21.36 24.41 17.75
CA GLY A 575 22.10 24.01 18.93
C GLY A 575 22.60 25.21 19.74
N LYS A 576 22.27 25.22 21.04
CA LYS A 576 22.97 26.01 22.06
C LYS A 576 24.31 25.35 22.37
N ASN A 577 25.41 26.07 22.17
CA ASN A 577 26.62 25.90 22.96
C ASN A 577 27.27 27.26 23.30
N ILE A 578 27.56 27.38 24.59
CA ILE A 578 28.13 28.48 25.39
C ILE A 578 29.65 28.57 25.04
N ALA A 579 30.34 29.71 24.94
CA ALA A 579 30.80 30.57 26.04
C ALA A 579 31.67 31.75 25.54
N ASN A 580 31.86 32.72 26.46
CA ASN A 580 32.84 33.82 26.50
C ASN A 580 32.50 35.06 25.65
N GLY A 581 32.31 36.26 26.19
CA GLY A 581 32.57 36.83 27.51
C GLY A 581 33.05 38.26 27.30
N ASN A 582 32.43 39.24 28.00
CA ASN A 582 33.07 40.33 28.76
C ASN A 582 32.15 41.58 28.86
N LYS A 583 31.70 41.82 30.10
CA LYS A 583 31.51 43.10 30.83
C LYS A 583 30.88 44.33 30.17
N ASP A 584 29.72 44.70 30.74
CA ASP A 584 29.37 45.99 31.36
C ASP A 584 29.83 47.29 30.69
N SER A 585 28.86 48.13 30.27
CA SER A 585 28.35 49.22 31.13
C SER A 585 27.39 50.19 30.41
N ALA A 586 26.27 50.47 31.09
CA ALA A 586 25.56 51.75 31.21
C ALA A 586 25.00 52.50 29.97
N GLN A 587 23.66 52.50 29.91
CA GLN A 587 22.68 53.63 29.80
C GLN A 587 23.17 55.09 29.61
N PRO A 588 22.28 56.09 29.33
CA PRO A 588 20.82 56.07 29.08
C PRO A 588 20.39 56.89 27.83
N SER A 589 19.12 56.86 27.40
CA SER A 589 18.14 58.00 27.42
C SER A 589 17.44 58.06 26.04
N THR A 590 16.23 58.56 25.76
CA THR A 590 15.03 59.08 26.44
C THR A 590 13.99 59.32 25.33
N SER A 591 12.68 59.30 25.68
CA SER A 591 11.55 60.02 25.03
C SER A 591 11.21 59.66 23.56
N SER A 592 9.98 59.73 23.04
CA SER A 592 8.78 60.58 23.26
C SER A 592 7.58 59.93 22.53
N LYS A 593 6.42 59.73 23.18
CA LYS A 593 5.20 60.60 23.17
C LYS A 593 4.53 60.88 21.81
N ALA A 594 3.26 60.46 21.69
CA ALA A 594 2.06 61.24 21.28
C ALA A 594 0.82 60.33 21.45
N ALA A 595 -0.06 60.54 22.44
CA ALA A 595 -1.27 61.41 22.45
C ALA A 595 -2.45 60.77 21.66
N ALA A 596 -3.45 60.21 22.36
CA ALA A 596 -4.76 60.80 22.75
C ALA A 596 -5.79 60.70 21.59
N GLU A 597 -7.03 60.25 21.75
CA GLU A 597 -8.11 60.83 22.58
C GLU A 597 -9.15 59.78 23.03
N ASP A 598 -9.78 60.10 24.17
CA ASP A 598 -10.95 59.46 24.81
C ASP A 598 -12.25 59.64 24.01
N ASP A 599 -13.21 58.73 24.21
CA ASP A 599 -14.57 59.15 24.57
C ASP A 599 -15.27 58.06 25.41
N ASP A 600 -15.73 58.49 26.59
CA ASP A 600 -16.49 57.75 27.61
C ASP A 600 -17.95 57.48 27.19
N VAL A 601 -18.63 56.59 27.93
CA VAL A 601 -19.89 56.87 28.69
C VAL A 601 -20.88 55.67 28.77
N LEU A 602 -20.97 55.14 30.01
CA LEU A 602 -22.13 54.68 30.83
C LEU A 602 -23.02 53.46 30.48
N ILE A 603 -22.78 52.37 31.24
CA ILE A 603 -23.62 51.73 32.29
C ILE A 603 -25.15 51.91 32.22
N VAL A 604 -25.88 50.78 32.18
CA VAL A 604 -27.12 50.55 32.96
C VAL A 604 -27.13 49.10 33.47
N ASP A 605 -27.07 48.94 34.79
CA ASP A 605 -27.37 47.71 35.54
C ASP A 605 -28.88 47.50 35.66
N SER A 606 -29.33 46.24 35.69
CA SER A 606 -30.46 45.82 36.54
C SER A 606 -30.50 44.30 36.72
N ASP A 607 -30.46 43.90 37.98
CA ASP A 607 -30.54 42.57 38.59
C ASP A 607 -31.80 41.74 38.23
N GLU A 608 -31.71 40.41 38.36
CA GLU A 608 -32.49 39.60 39.33
C GLU A 608 -32.35 38.08 39.04
N GLU A 609 -31.79 37.33 40.00
CA GLU A 609 -32.02 35.88 40.14
C GLU A 609 -33.36 35.60 40.85
N PRO A 610 -33.96 34.41 40.67
CA PRO A 610 -33.97 33.50 41.83
C PRO A 610 -33.84 31.99 41.52
N SER A 611 -32.97 31.35 42.30
CA SER A 611 -33.13 30.09 43.07
C SER A 611 -33.82 28.84 42.48
N SER A 612 -32.99 27.80 42.34
CA SER A 612 -33.16 26.38 42.77
C SER A 612 -34.52 25.65 42.63
N SER A 613 -34.51 24.59 41.81
CA SER A 613 -35.13 23.30 42.20
C SER A 613 -34.48 22.14 41.45
N THR A 614 -33.92 21.22 42.21
CA THR A 614 -33.44 19.89 41.83
C THR A 614 -34.57 19.03 41.24
N MET A 615 -34.39 18.51 40.03
CA MET A 615 -35.16 17.38 39.51
C MET A 615 -34.24 16.36 38.84
N GLU A 616 -34.55 15.11 39.13
CA GLU A 616 -33.81 13.88 38.87
C GLU A 616 -33.50 13.67 37.39
N ALA A 617 -32.23 13.36 37.09
CA ALA A 617 -31.79 13.01 35.74
C ALA A 617 -32.00 11.52 35.46
N SER A 618 -32.95 11.22 34.58
CA SER A 618 -33.04 9.97 33.83
C SER A 618 -31.96 9.91 32.73
N PRO A 619 -31.51 8.72 32.30
CA PRO A 619 -30.33 8.59 31.44
C PRO A 619 -30.71 8.80 29.97
N GLU A 620 -30.86 10.06 29.54
CA GLU A 620 -30.93 10.40 28.11
C GLU A 620 -29.52 10.67 27.53
N SER A 621 -29.06 9.70 26.74
CA SER A 621 -28.05 9.77 25.67
C SER A 621 -26.83 10.70 25.84
N SER A 622 -25.69 10.13 26.23
CA SER A 622 -24.35 10.76 26.20
C SER A 622 -23.96 11.31 24.81
N ASN A 623 -24.54 10.80 23.73
CA ASN A 623 -24.29 11.25 22.36
C ASN A 623 -24.82 12.66 22.05
N ARG A 624 -25.91 13.10 22.70
CA ARG A 624 -26.39 14.49 22.54
C ARG A 624 -25.48 15.48 23.25
N LYS A 625 -24.96 15.13 24.44
CA LYS A 625 -24.05 15.99 25.22
C LYS A 625 -22.67 16.12 24.58
N ARG A 626 -22.06 15.04 24.04
CA ARG A 626 -20.77 15.16 23.33
C ARG A 626 -20.87 15.98 22.04
N LYS A 627 -21.92 15.79 21.24
CA LYS A 627 -22.16 16.63 20.05
C LYS A 627 -22.50 18.07 20.39
N HIS A 628 -23.26 18.34 21.46
CA HIS A 628 -23.44 19.72 21.94
C HIS A 628 -22.17 20.30 22.54
N HIS A 629 -21.24 19.50 23.07
CA HIS A 629 -19.95 20.04 23.53
C HIS A 629 -19.03 20.47 22.36
N ASP A 630 -19.19 19.84 21.19
CA ASP A 630 -18.52 20.22 19.93
C ASP A 630 -19.33 21.26 19.11
N ALA A 631 -20.65 21.32 19.28
CA ALA A 631 -21.56 22.19 18.51
C ALA A 631 -22.02 23.45 19.27
N ASP A 632 -22.02 23.44 20.60
CA ASP A 632 -21.92 24.67 21.38
C ASP A 632 -20.48 25.13 21.23
N THR A 633 -20.38 26.34 20.73
CA THR A 633 -19.20 27.12 20.43
C THR A 633 -18.12 27.14 21.50
N ASP A 634 -18.28 26.52 22.67
CA ASP A 634 -17.38 26.72 23.80
C ASP A 634 -16.04 25.98 23.69
N ALA A 635 -15.94 24.77 23.12
CA ALA A 635 -14.64 24.08 22.99
C ALA A 635 -13.78 24.67 21.85
N THR A 636 -14.39 24.90 20.69
CA THR A 636 -13.74 25.53 19.53
C THR A 636 -13.53 27.03 19.73
N ALA A 637 -14.45 27.75 20.38
CA ALA A 637 -14.22 29.15 20.78
C ALA A 637 -13.32 29.28 21.99
N SER A 638 -13.14 28.29 22.87
CA SER A 638 -12.08 28.35 23.90
C SER A 638 -10.69 28.20 23.28
N LYS A 639 -10.54 27.33 22.28
CA LYS A 639 -9.31 27.22 21.48
C LYS A 639 -9.03 28.52 20.69
N ARG A 640 -10.04 29.08 20.01
CA ARG A 640 -9.92 30.38 19.30
C ARG A 640 -9.86 31.62 20.21
N LYS A 641 -10.46 31.60 21.40
CA LYS A 641 -10.35 32.72 22.37
C LYS A 641 -8.95 32.79 22.98
N ARG A 642 -8.29 31.65 23.18
CA ARG A 642 -6.88 31.60 23.61
C ARG A 642 -5.95 32.22 22.55
N LEU A 643 -6.22 31.96 21.27
CA LEU A 643 -5.50 32.55 20.12
C LEU A 643 -5.52 34.09 20.10
N ASP A 644 -6.65 34.72 20.46
CA ASP A 644 -6.80 36.19 20.40
C ASP A 644 -6.32 36.93 21.66
N GLN A 645 -6.05 36.25 22.79
CA GLN A 645 -5.79 36.91 24.09
C GLN A 645 -4.43 36.63 24.76
N GLN A 646 -3.57 35.76 24.20
CA GLN A 646 -2.20 35.59 24.70
C GLN A 646 -1.21 35.34 23.55
N PRO A 647 0.00 35.96 23.56
CA PRO A 647 1.02 35.63 22.59
C PRO A 647 1.64 34.27 22.94
N ALA A 648 1.52 33.31 22.02
CA ALA A 648 2.38 32.14 21.86
C ALA A 648 2.34 31.02 22.93
N ASP A 649 1.17 30.37 23.15
CA ASP A 649 1.09 29.16 24.02
C ASP A 649 0.26 28.00 23.43
N ASP A 650 -0.10 28.02 22.14
CA ASP A 650 -0.60 26.84 21.43
C ASP A 650 0.48 26.37 20.43
N ASP A 651 1.17 25.28 20.75
CA ASP A 651 2.36 24.76 20.03
C ASP A 651 2.06 24.17 18.63
N GLU A 652 0.79 24.04 18.23
CA GLU A 652 0.38 23.50 16.93
C GLU A 652 -0.72 24.36 16.28
N ASP A 653 -0.36 25.54 15.78
CA ASP A 653 -1.23 26.36 14.93
C ASP A 653 -0.71 26.37 13.47
N ILE A 654 -1.49 25.76 12.58
CA ILE A 654 -1.24 25.73 11.14
C ILE A 654 -2.46 26.29 10.43
N ILE A 655 -2.31 27.49 9.88
CA ILE A 655 -3.33 28.13 9.05
C ILE A 655 -2.98 27.86 7.59
N ALA A 656 -3.80 27.06 6.92
CA ALA A 656 -3.75 26.94 5.46
C ALA A 656 -4.26 28.25 4.85
N LEU A 657 -3.39 28.99 4.16
CA LEU A 657 -3.73 30.25 3.51
C LEU A 657 -4.29 30.06 2.10
N ASP A 658 -3.95 28.95 1.44
CA ASP A 658 -4.42 28.55 0.11
C ASP A 658 -4.48 27.02 -0.02
#